data_AF-A0A819ENC6-F1
#
_entry.id   AF-A0A819ENC6-F1
#
_cell.length_a   1.000
_cell.length_b   1.000
_cell.length_c   1.000
_cell.angle_alpha   90.00
_cell.angle_beta   90.00
_cell.angle_gamma   90.00
#
_symmetry.space_group_name_H-M   'P 1'
#
loop_
_entity.id
_entity.type
_entity.pdbx_description
1 polymer ?
#
loop_
_entity_poly.entity_id
_entity_poly.type
_entity_poly.pdbx_seq_one_letter_code
_entity_poly.pdbx_strand_id
1 'polypeptide(L)'
;MNLNLFTVRDFSSSIDRMAAKRLGQWTTRLYIILLIIGLSIPALYAIIQSQTLTKTYKEPSFKLYEKLQRDHENALECPCSSIATAYNQFVKIDARFHEICLSPFASNQWYNNLTVGLVSNLSVYDDRDYRRFFSAHLQFLQGLCNISNESVSNTIDQFVSSLLITTQLLSKRDFHARVNSQMELSKSNAPITLGHFLFLIRNMNHGNAIISKYGTNFQYIFDIPDCDPHSNPYCNAALFTKAIIYDNGCSCGLFPLCTTQASFIESNSSQKIPIQGLKMGCTPSESFRASTLECFYNQSCLTLIQQYTNYKTRIDPIIPSNNSQFSINTTMAELIDHLFIEEWNTTINYSTYFEKCSPLSCSYTYIQRFNLFYIITLLLGLQGGLTIVLKWICPKLVYGLTKIYNYRKRQTNIIQPSCSHGISTINITTTHVYNANIDPKPIPTNRTLRSQSICQLTFQPILINISHPYYGPDNLLVADFNGDNQLDLAFFYTQLQRIIVLLGNGNGTFKTEKKIWTVLHGEPRYIAVGDFNNDNRADLAIIYVTEKKVYILLANDNEIFVENTKISMDGYPTLTDIFVADFNGDKYLDIAVVDSMPASILIFVGYGDGSFSKPTMLSVVPSSAPECFAIVDFNDDGQLDIAVKNENSMTISIYFGRGDGTFEVPKWFYTGPLFSECRILTDDFNGDTRSDLLCYNSRKNLIGLMAGYGNGTFERPKWSNINNISASSNISDNNFYVNTRYETVVNNIWKKTLRANYFEDETVNFVNDYNCDDHADIISYDRYSVIFGLLGQGNDNFEKQTILSPIGYESIRDIAVGDFDNDSYQDIIVTLYGSSIFKILLNRFECCKRNKL
;
A
#
# COMPACT_ATOMS: atom_id res chain seq x y z
N MET A 1 -4.58 82.76 -6.37
CA MET A 1 -6.06 82.70 -6.19
C MET A 1 -6.36 82.35 -4.74
N ASN A 2 -7.10 83.21 -4.03
CA ASN A 2 -7.52 82.95 -2.65
C ASN A 2 -8.76 82.03 -2.69
N LEU A 3 -8.54 80.73 -2.90
CA LEU A 3 -9.61 79.72 -2.99
C LEU A 3 -10.16 79.43 -1.58
N ASN A 4 -11.02 80.32 -1.08
CA ASN A 4 -11.86 80.06 0.08
C ASN A 4 -13.26 79.68 -0.42
N LEU A 5 -13.55 78.39 -0.44
CA LEU A 5 -14.85 77.85 -0.84
C LEU A 5 -15.94 78.08 0.23
N PHE A 6 -15.53 78.41 1.45
CA PHE A 6 -16.43 78.70 2.58
C PHE A 6 -16.13 80.09 3.15
N THR A 7 -17.12 80.99 3.06
CA THR A 7 -17.07 82.33 3.66
C THR A 7 -17.95 82.37 4.92
N VAL A 8 -17.37 82.78 6.05
CA VAL A 8 -18.11 82.95 7.32
C VAL A 8 -18.63 84.40 7.40
N ARG A 9 -19.94 84.59 7.64
CA ARG A 9 -20.58 85.93 7.69
C ARG A 9 -20.24 86.70 8.98
N ASP A 10 -19.97 87.99 8.75
CA ASP A 10 -19.82 89.17 9.62
C ASP A 10 -19.67 89.00 11.14
N PHE A 11 -18.45 89.26 11.63
CA PHE A 11 -18.15 89.52 13.03
C PHE A 11 -17.76 90.99 13.25
N SER A 12 -18.22 91.57 14.36
CA SER A 12 -18.13 92.98 14.71
C SER A 12 -16.73 93.46 15.18
N SER A 13 -15.75 92.57 15.34
CA SER A 13 -14.39 92.91 15.79
C SER A 13 -13.30 92.54 14.76
N SER A 14 -12.18 93.29 14.74
CA SER A 14 -11.05 93.05 13.82
C SER A 14 -10.26 91.77 14.14
N ILE A 15 -10.28 91.32 15.40
CA ILE A 15 -9.62 90.10 15.88
C ILE A 15 -10.41 88.84 15.42
N ASP A 16 -11.74 88.91 15.37
CA ASP A 16 -12.59 87.80 14.91
C ASP A 16 -12.49 87.56 13.40
N ARG A 17 -12.21 88.59 12.60
CA ARG A 17 -12.07 88.45 11.13
C ARG A 17 -10.87 87.59 10.72
N MET A 18 -9.74 87.68 11.44
CA MET A 18 -8.56 86.84 11.12
C MET A 18 -8.78 85.37 11.49
N ALA A 19 -9.45 85.10 12.63
CA ALA A 19 -9.78 83.76 13.07
C ALA A 19 -10.80 83.08 12.13
N ALA A 20 -11.85 83.80 11.72
CA ALA A 20 -12.85 83.33 10.77
C ALA A 20 -12.26 83.03 9.38
N LYS A 21 -11.34 83.89 8.90
CA LYS A 21 -10.63 83.68 7.62
C LYS A 21 -9.73 82.44 7.65
N ARG A 22 -9.04 82.20 8.78
CA ARG A 22 -8.25 80.96 8.98
C ARG A 22 -9.17 79.74 8.98
N LEU A 23 -10.30 79.78 9.70
CA LEU A 23 -11.26 78.68 9.76
C LEU A 23 -11.78 78.28 8.36
N GLY A 24 -12.11 79.28 7.52
CA GLY A 24 -12.52 79.07 6.12
C GLY A 24 -11.43 78.46 5.21
N GLN A 25 -10.16 78.73 5.50
CA GLN A 25 -9.03 78.13 4.78
C GLN A 25 -8.83 76.66 5.18
N TRP A 26 -8.97 76.34 6.48
CA TRP A 26 -8.88 74.96 6.98
C TRP A 26 -10.03 74.08 6.49
N THR A 27 -11.26 74.60 6.44
CA THR A 27 -12.40 73.88 5.85
C THR A 27 -12.23 73.61 4.36
N THR A 28 -11.67 74.56 3.62
CA THR A 28 -11.42 74.38 2.19
C THR A 28 -10.33 73.34 1.92
N ARG A 29 -9.25 73.32 2.72
CA ARG A 29 -8.19 72.30 2.60
C ARG A 29 -8.69 70.90 2.93
N LEU A 30 -9.47 70.75 4.01
CA LEU A 30 -10.05 69.46 4.40
C LEU A 30 -11.03 68.94 3.32
N TYR A 31 -11.85 69.83 2.76
CA TYR A 31 -12.77 69.50 1.67
C TYR A 31 -12.04 68.95 0.44
N ILE A 32 -10.95 69.61 0.00
CA ILE A 32 -10.18 69.17 -1.18
C ILE A 32 -9.51 67.80 -0.92
N ILE A 33 -8.93 67.60 0.26
CA ILE A 33 -8.28 66.33 0.62
C ILE A 33 -9.29 65.19 0.64
N LEU A 34 -10.44 65.37 1.30
CA LEU A 34 -11.48 64.33 1.36
C LEU A 34 -12.14 64.05 0.01
N LEU A 35 -12.25 65.07 -0.85
CA LEU A 35 -12.77 64.89 -2.22
C LEU A 35 -11.79 64.06 -3.08
N ILE A 36 -10.49 64.34 -3.00
CA ILE A 36 -9.46 63.57 -3.71
C ILE A 36 -9.42 62.13 -3.22
N ILE A 37 -9.42 61.91 -1.90
CA ILE A 37 -9.41 60.56 -1.31
C ILE A 37 -10.68 59.79 -1.72
N GLY A 38 -11.86 60.42 -1.59
CA GLY A 38 -13.15 59.80 -1.90
C GLY A 38 -13.33 59.43 -3.38
N LEU A 39 -12.65 60.11 -4.30
CA LEU A 39 -12.64 59.75 -5.73
C LEU A 39 -11.53 58.75 -6.09
N SER A 40 -10.40 58.77 -5.37
CA SER A 40 -9.25 57.89 -5.66
C SER A 40 -9.51 56.42 -5.31
N ILE A 41 -10.24 56.13 -4.24
CA ILE A 41 -10.50 54.76 -3.78
C ILE A 41 -11.36 53.96 -4.80
N PRO A 42 -12.50 54.48 -5.29
CA PRO A 42 -13.30 53.78 -6.31
C PRO A 42 -12.58 53.63 -7.65
N ALA A 43 -11.76 54.60 -8.04
CA ALA A 43 -10.94 54.50 -9.26
C ALA A 43 -9.93 53.35 -9.16
N LEU A 44 -9.24 53.24 -8.03
CA LEU A 44 -8.26 52.19 -7.81
C LEU A 44 -8.92 50.80 -7.77
N TYR A 45 -10.10 50.71 -7.15
CA TYR A 45 -10.91 49.49 -7.14
C TYR A 45 -11.35 49.07 -8.56
N ALA A 46 -11.84 50.01 -9.36
CA ALA A 46 -12.28 49.73 -10.74
C ALA A 46 -11.12 49.32 -11.68
N ILE A 47 -9.89 49.78 -11.42
CA ILE A 47 -8.68 49.38 -12.17
C ILE A 47 -8.28 47.92 -11.85
N ILE A 48 -8.48 47.50 -10.60
CA ILE A 48 -8.10 46.15 -10.14
C ILE A 48 -9.12 45.10 -10.58
N GLN A 49 -10.39 45.48 -10.69
CA GLN A 49 -11.45 44.53 -11.03
C GLN A 49 -11.38 44.09 -12.50
N SER A 50 -11.50 42.79 -12.73
CA SER A 50 -11.55 42.18 -14.07
C SER A 50 -12.77 41.28 -14.22
N GLN A 51 -13.27 41.15 -15.45
CA GLN A 51 -14.38 40.26 -15.78
C GLN A 51 -13.89 39.11 -16.66
N THR A 52 -14.35 37.90 -16.35
CA THR A 52 -14.14 36.72 -17.20
C THR A 52 -15.26 36.64 -18.23
N LEU A 53 -14.90 36.58 -19.51
CA LEU A 53 -15.84 36.38 -20.61
C LEU A 53 -15.51 35.09 -21.35
N THR A 54 -16.56 34.43 -21.84
CA THR A 54 -16.45 33.19 -22.58
C THR A 54 -16.80 33.43 -24.05
N LYS A 55 -15.96 32.94 -24.96
CA LYS A 55 -16.22 32.94 -26.41
C LYS A 55 -16.47 31.52 -26.89
N THR A 56 -17.55 31.29 -27.64
CA THR A 56 -17.97 29.94 -28.07
C THR A 56 -18.03 29.83 -29.59
N TYR A 57 -17.51 28.74 -30.13
CA TYR A 57 -17.57 28.31 -31.53
C TYR A 57 -18.43 27.05 -31.64
N LYS A 58 -19.37 27.01 -32.58
CA LYS A 58 -20.20 25.81 -32.85
C LYS A 58 -19.54 24.97 -33.94
N GLU A 59 -19.53 23.65 -33.76
CA GLU A 59 -19.02 22.63 -34.71
C GLU A 59 -17.71 23.03 -35.41
N PRO A 60 -16.60 23.22 -34.66
CA PRO A 60 -15.34 23.64 -35.25
C PRO A 60 -14.73 22.54 -36.14
N SER A 61 -14.24 22.92 -37.33
CA SER A 61 -13.46 22.02 -38.18
C SER A 61 -12.12 21.66 -37.55
N PHE A 62 -11.53 20.52 -37.93
CA PHE A 62 -10.24 20.05 -37.41
C PHE A 62 -9.15 21.14 -37.45
N LYS A 63 -9.05 21.87 -38.56
CA LYS A 63 -8.06 22.95 -38.75
C LYS A 63 -8.33 24.17 -37.86
N LEU A 64 -9.61 24.46 -37.58
CA LEU A 64 -9.99 25.54 -36.66
C LEU A 64 -9.69 25.13 -35.22
N TYR A 65 -9.96 23.88 -34.84
CA TYR A 65 -9.61 23.33 -33.53
C TYR A 65 -8.09 23.37 -33.31
N GLU A 66 -7.26 22.89 -34.25
CA GLU A 66 -5.80 22.94 -34.11
C GLU A 66 -5.28 24.37 -33.90
N LYS A 67 -5.91 25.37 -34.52
CA LYS A 67 -5.57 26.77 -34.32
C LYS A 67 -5.97 27.23 -32.91
N LEU A 68 -7.20 26.95 -32.47
CA LEU A 68 -7.68 27.32 -31.14
C LEU A 68 -6.85 26.65 -30.03
N GLN A 69 -6.50 25.38 -30.20
CA GLN A 69 -5.66 24.63 -29.25
C GLN A 69 -4.26 25.25 -29.15
N ARG A 70 -3.70 25.73 -30.26
CA ARG A 70 -2.39 26.41 -30.29
C ARG A 70 -2.43 27.77 -29.60
N ASP A 71 -3.50 28.54 -29.84
CA ASP A 71 -3.61 29.92 -29.33
C ASP A 71 -4.10 29.96 -27.87
N HIS A 72 -4.86 28.95 -27.41
CA HIS A 72 -5.60 28.94 -26.14
C HIS A 72 -5.56 27.58 -25.40
N GLU A 73 -4.42 26.90 -25.40
CA GLU A 73 -4.24 25.53 -24.88
C GLU A 73 -4.87 25.27 -23.49
N ASN A 74 -4.66 26.16 -22.52
CA ASN A 74 -5.08 25.95 -21.13
C ASN A 74 -6.51 26.40 -20.82
N ALA A 75 -7.15 27.13 -21.73
CA ALA A 75 -8.46 27.74 -21.49
C ALA A 75 -9.54 27.22 -22.44
N LEU A 76 -9.18 26.35 -23.39
CA LEU A 76 -10.07 25.80 -24.40
C LEU A 76 -10.79 24.55 -23.89
N GLU A 77 -12.11 24.61 -23.83
CA GLU A 77 -12.98 23.50 -23.47
C GLU A 77 -13.81 23.08 -24.69
N CYS A 78 -13.62 21.83 -25.10
CA CYS A 78 -14.31 21.23 -26.25
C CYS A 78 -14.99 19.92 -25.79
N PRO A 79 -16.28 19.93 -25.38
CA PRO A 79 -17.01 18.71 -25.07
C PRO A 79 -17.03 17.73 -26.24
N CYS A 80 -16.64 16.49 -25.97
CA CYS A 80 -16.61 15.40 -26.93
C CYS A 80 -18.04 14.89 -27.22
N SER A 81 -18.37 14.57 -28.48
CA SER A 81 -19.70 14.02 -28.81
C SER A 81 -19.89 12.56 -28.41
N SER A 82 -18.81 11.77 -28.41
CA SER A 82 -18.80 10.38 -27.96
C SER A 82 -17.94 10.23 -26.71
N ILE A 83 -18.58 9.98 -25.56
CA ILE A 83 -17.88 9.85 -24.26
C ILE A 83 -16.92 8.65 -24.26
N ALA A 84 -17.18 7.63 -25.09
CA ALA A 84 -16.33 6.45 -25.24
C ALA A 84 -16.03 6.18 -26.71
N THR A 85 -14.75 5.94 -27.03
CA THR A 85 -14.31 5.52 -28.38
C THR A 85 -13.40 4.31 -28.26
N ALA A 86 -13.68 3.24 -28.99
CA ALA A 86 -12.86 2.03 -28.96
C ALA A 86 -11.48 2.24 -29.61
N TYR A 87 -10.43 1.69 -29.01
CA TYR A 87 -9.05 1.85 -29.50
C TYR A 87 -8.87 1.25 -30.90
N ASN A 88 -9.59 0.18 -31.24
CA ASN A 88 -9.54 -0.44 -32.58
C ASN A 88 -9.89 0.50 -33.75
N GLN A 89 -10.54 1.65 -33.48
CA GLN A 89 -10.89 2.61 -34.53
C GLN A 89 -9.73 3.50 -34.95
N PHE A 90 -8.72 3.68 -34.09
CA PHE A 90 -7.64 4.65 -34.32
C PHE A 90 -6.25 4.13 -33.92
N VAL A 91 -6.13 2.93 -33.37
CA VAL A 91 -4.86 2.24 -33.10
C VAL A 91 -4.84 0.87 -33.77
N LYS A 92 -3.73 0.56 -34.44
CA LYS A 92 -3.41 -0.79 -34.91
C LYS A 92 -2.05 -1.21 -34.35
N ILE A 93 -1.96 -2.44 -33.87
CA ILE A 93 -0.76 -3.04 -33.28
C ILE A 93 -0.54 -4.39 -33.95
N ASP A 94 0.67 -4.61 -34.48
CA ASP A 94 1.12 -5.90 -35.02
C ASP A 94 2.46 -6.25 -34.33
N ALA A 95 2.73 -7.53 -34.08
CA ALA A 95 3.99 -7.99 -33.46
C ALA A 95 4.78 -8.88 -34.42
N ARG A 96 6.09 -8.65 -34.52
CA ARG A 96 7.03 -9.52 -35.24
C ARG A 96 7.69 -10.47 -34.26
N PHE A 97 7.61 -11.78 -34.50
CA PHE A 97 8.26 -12.80 -33.68
C PHE A 97 9.66 -13.16 -34.19
N HIS A 98 10.52 -13.64 -33.30
CA HIS A 98 11.88 -14.11 -33.54
C HIS A 98 11.89 -15.35 -34.46
N GLU A 99 12.93 -15.50 -35.29
CA GLU A 99 13.00 -16.54 -36.34
C GLU A 99 12.95 -17.96 -35.78
N ILE A 100 13.39 -18.18 -34.54
CA ILE A 100 13.31 -19.46 -33.84
C ILE A 100 11.88 -20.03 -33.82
N CYS A 101 10.85 -19.18 -33.66
CA CYS A 101 9.46 -19.61 -33.65
C CYS A 101 8.89 -19.87 -35.05
N LEU A 102 9.53 -19.32 -36.09
CA LEU A 102 9.20 -19.56 -37.50
C LEU A 102 10.01 -20.72 -38.09
N SER A 103 11.04 -21.18 -37.38
CA SER A 103 11.95 -22.22 -37.83
C SER A 103 11.28 -23.60 -37.80
N PRO A 104 11.84 -24.58 -38.52
CA PRO A 104 11.39 -25.97 -38.44
C PRO A 104 11.43 -26.52 -37.01
N PHE A 105 12.31 -26.02 -36.14
CA PHE A 105 12.47 -26.50 -34.75
C PHE A 105 11.22 -26.31 -33.88
N ALA A 106 10.37 -25.34 -34.21
CA ALA A 106 9.09 -25.10 -33.54
C ALA A 106 7.90 -25.85 -34.17
N SER A 107 8.16 -26.81 -35.07
CA SER A 107 7.11 -27.56 -35.79
C SER A 107 6.78 -28.94 -35.18
N ASN A 108 5.60 -29.47 -35.50
CA ASN A 108 5.13 -30.79 -35.04
C ASN A 108 5.92 -31.99 -35.62
N GLN A 109 6.80 -31.78 -36.61
CA GLN A 109 7.42 -32.88 -37.37
C GLN A 109 8.47 -33.67 -36.57
N TRP A 110 9.03 -33.10 -35.50
CA TRP A 110 10.13 -33.70 -34.76
C TRP A 110 9.72 -34.87 -33.88
N TYR A 111 8.51 -34.84 -33.33
CA TYR A 111 8.01 -35.86 -32.41
C TYR A 111 7.88 -37.25 -33.08
N ASN A 112 7.35 -37.28 -34.30
CA ASN A 112 7.12 -38.54 -35.04
C ASN A 112 8.42 -39.17 -35.55
N ASN A 113 9.49 -38.39 -35.74
CA ASN A 113 10.77 -38.87 -36.27
C ASN A 113 11.76 -39.30 -35.17
N LEU A 114 11.64 -38.78 -33.94
CA LEU A 114 12.54 -39.09 -32.81
C LEU A 114 12.08 -40.31 -31.97
N THR A 115 10.79 -40.63 -31.98
CA THR A 115 10.18 -41.70 -31.18
C THR A 115 10.55 -43.12 -31.63
N VAL A 116 11.14 -43.27 -32.82
CA VAL A 116 11.45 -44.58 -33.42
C VAL A 116 12.85 -45.11 -33.06
N GLY A 117 13.74 -44.30 -32.46
CA GLY A 117 15.17 -44.66 -32.30
C GLY A 117 15.75 -44.76 -30.90
N LEU A 118 15.09 -44.24 -29.85
CA LEU A 118 15.75 -43.97 -28.57
C LEU A 118 15.56 -45.03 -27.46
N VAL A 119 14.77 -46.08 -27.69
CA VAL A 119 14.29 -46.94 -26.58
C VAL A 119 15.02 -48.28 -26.44
N SER A 120 15.81 -48.75 -27.41
CA SER A 120 16.26 -50.15 -27.35
C SER A 120 17.63 -50.43 -26.73
N ASN A 121 18.57 -49.47 -26.61
CA ASN A 121 19.97 -49.81 -26.24
C ASN A 121 20.75 -48.75 -25.42
N LEU A 122 20.10 -47.75 -24.81
CA LEU A 122 20.81 -46.86 -23.89
C LEU A 122 20.94 -47.55 -22.54
N SER A 123 22.17 -47.91 -22.16
CA SER A 123 22.50 -48.36 -20.81
C SER A 123 21.94 -47.34 -19.82
N VAL A 124 21.07 -47.80 -18.94
CA VAL A 124 20.13 -47.04 -18.09
C VAL A 124 20.81 -46.11 -17.07
N TYR A 125 22.13 -45.97 -17.05
CA TYR A 125 22.87 -45.55 -15.85
C TYR A 125 23.45 -44.13 -15.81
N ASP A 126 23.47 -43.35 -16.90
CA ASP A 126 23.99 -41.96 -16.82
C ASP A 126 22.90 -40.91 -17.05
N ASP A 127 22.57 -40.19 -15.98
CA ASP A 127 21.56 -39.13 -15.93
C ASP A 127 22.00 -37.84 -16.64
N ARG A 128 23.19 -37.84 -17.25
CA ARG A 128 23.80 -36.68 -17.92
C ARG A 128 23.84 -36.80 -19.45
N ASP A 129 23.02 -37.67 -20.04
CA ASP A 129 22.91 -37.80 -21.50
C ASP A 129 21.81 -36.88 -22.07
N TYR A 130 22.23 -35.93 -22.91
CA TYR A 130 21.32 -34.95 -23.52
C TYR A 130 20.25 -35.57 -24.43
N ARG A 131 20.44 -36.80 -24.93
CA ARG A 131 19.42 -37.51 -25.75
C ARG A 131 18.09 -37.66 -25.01
N ARG A 132 18.10 -37.67 -23.67
CA ARG A 132 16.89 -37.71 -22.83
C ARG A 132 16.07 -36.40 -22.89
N PHE A 133 16.70 -35.26 -23.15
CA PHE A 133 16.09 -33.92 -23.11
C PHE A 133 15.75 -33.36 -24.49
N PHE A 134 16.43 -33.82 -25.54
CA PHE A 134 16.34 -33.19 -26.86
C PHE A 134 14.92 -33.08 -27.41
N SER A 135 14.12 -34.15 -27.34
CA SER A 135 12.72 -34.12 -27.81
C SER A 135 11.85 -33.20 -26.96
N ALA A 136 12.06 -33.18 -25.64
CA ALA A 136 11.34 -32.31 -24.72
C ALA A 136 11.68 -30.82 -24.93
N HIS A 137 12.93 -30.48 -25.26
CA HIS A 137 13.33 -29.12 -25.62
C HIS A 137 12.59 -28.59 -26.86
N LEU A 138 12.48 -29.40 -27.91
CA LEU A 138 11.77 -29.00 -29.13
C LEU A 138 10.25 -28.87 -28.90
N GLN A 139 9.65 -29.78 -28.13
CA GLN A 139 8.25 -29.69 -27.72
C GLN A 139 7.99 -28.43 -26.88
N PHE A 140 8.91 -28.13 -25.96
CA PHE A 140 8.79 -26.97 -25.10
C PHE A 140 8.96 -25.67 -25.88
N LEU A 141 9.92 -25.58 -26.81
CA LEU A 141 10.07 -24.46 -27.74
C LEU A 141 8.77 -24.21 -28.52
N GLN A 142 8.21 -25.26 -29.11
CA GLN A 142 6.97 -25.16 -29.86
C GLN A 142 5.80 -24.67 -28.99
N GLY A 143 5.61 -25.28 -27.82
CA GLY A 143 4.57 -24.89 -26.88
C GLY A 143 4.69 -23.42 -26.47
N LEU A 144 5.92 -22.97 -26.17
CA LEU A 144 6.21 -21.59 -25.81
C LEU A 144 5.95 -20.62 -26.95
N CYS A 145 6.35 -20.93 -28.19
CA CYS A 145 6.07 -20.08 -29.34
C CYS A 145 4.57 -19.93 -29.59
N ASN A 146 3.80 -21.02 -29.48
CA ASN A 146 2.34 -20.98 -29.64
C ASN A 146 1.68 -20.17 -28.53
N ILE A 147 2.03 -20.43 -27.27
CA ILE A 147 1.48 -19.71 -26.12
C ILE A 147 1.87 -18.23 -26.16
N SER A 148 3.09 -17.90 -26.59
CA SER A 148 3.54 -16.51 -26.74
C SER A 148 2.72 -15.81 -27.81
N ASN A 149 2.49 -16.45 -28.97
CA ASN A 149 1.65 -15.88 -30.02
C ASN A 149 0.19 -15.66 -29.55
N GLU A 150 -0.40 -16.65 -28.89
CA GLU A 150 -1.75 -16.54 -28.34
C GLU A 150 -1.84 -15.46 -27.25
N SER A 151 -0.85 -15.39 -26.35
CA SER A 151 -0.77 -14.38 -25.29
C SER A 151 -0.67 -12.96 -25.85
N VAL A 152 0.14 -12.76 -26.89
CA VAL A 152 0.27 -11.49 -27.59
C VAL A 152 -1.03 -11.12 -28.30
N SER A 153 -1.65 -12.06 -29.03
CA SER A 153 -2.93 -11.83 -29.71
C SER A 153 -4.01 -11.44 -28.70
N ASN A 154 -4.14 -12.18 -27.60
CA ASN A 154 -5.11 -11.90 -26.54
C ASN A 154 -4.87 -10.53 -25.90
N THR A 155 -3.61 -10.15 -25.67
CA THR A 155 -3.26 -8.83 -25.13
C THR A 155 -3.65 -7.71 -26.09
N ILE A 156 -3.36 -7.87 -27.38
CA ILE A 156 -3.75 -6.92 -28.42
C ILE A 156 -5.27 -6.82 -28.48
N ASP A 157 -5.99 -7.95 -28.52
CA ASP A 157 -7.45 -8.00 -28.58
C ASP A 157 -8.11 -7.33 -27.36
N GLN A 158 -7.57 -7.55 -26.16
CA GLN A 158 -8.00 -6.85 -24.94
C GLN A 158 -7.74 -5.35 -25.02
N PHE A 159 -6.58 -4.93 -25.50
CA PHE A 159 -6.25 -3.50 -25.65
C PHE A 159 -7.17 -2.83 -26.68
N VAL A 160 -7.33 -3.40 -27.87
CA VAL A 160 -8.11 -2.77 -28.95
C VAL A 160 -9.62 -2.80 -28.68
N SER A 161 -10.11 -3.74 -27.88
CA SER A 161 -11.50 -3.78 -27.40
C SER A 161 -11.78 -2.81 -26.24
N SER A 162 -10.74 -2.30 -25.57
CA SER A 162 -10.90 -1.28 -24.53
C SER A 162 -11.40 0.05 -25.11
N LEU A 163 -11.95 0.90 -24.22
CA LEU A 163 -12.55 2.18 -24.59
C LEU A 163 -11.70 3.33 -24.02
N LEU A 164 -11.39 4.32 -24.87
CA LEU A 164 -10.89 5.61 -24.43
C LEU A 164 -12.09 6.47 -23.96
N ILE A 165 -12.17 6.70 -22.65
CA ILE A 165 -13.26 7.47 -22.03
C ILE A 165 -12.82 8.92 -21.80
N THR A 166 -13.46 9.85 -22.51
CA THR A 166 -13.14 11.28 -22.45
C THR A 166 -14.41 12.12 -22.59
N THR A 167 -14.68 12.99 -21.62
CA THR A 167 -15.81 13.94 -21.70
C THR A 167 -15.46 15.18 -22.54
N GLN A 168 -14.17 15.48 -22.68
CA GLN A 168 -13.63 16.55 -23.52
C GLN A 168 -12.69 15.98 -24.58
N LEU A 169 -12.63 16.63 -25.74
CA LEU A 169 -11.70 16.31 -26.81
C LEU A 169 -10.26 16.52 -26.32
N LEU A 170 -9.48 15.44 -26.28
CA LEU A 170 -8.08 15.51 -25.87
C LEU A 170 -7.22 16.25 -26.90
N SER A 171 -6.27 17.03 -26.40
CA SER A 171 -5.22 17.61 -27.26
C SER A 171 -4.42 16.49 -27.93
N LYS A 172 -3.83 16.75 -29.10
CA LYS A 172 -3.02 15.75 -29.79
C LYS A 172 -1.89 15.20 -28.91
N ARG A 173 -1.29 16.04 -28.05
CA ARG A 173 -0.24 15.64 -27.12
C ARG A 173 -0.78 14.70 -26.04
N ASP A 174 -1.87 15.09 -25.38
CA ASP A 174 -2.46 14.31 -24.28
C ASP A 174 -3.07 13.01 -24.77
N PHE A 175 -3.66 13.03 -25.97
CA PHE A 175 -4.13 11.83 -26.66
C PHE A 175 -2.97 10.85 -26.87
N HIS A 176 -1.87 11.29 -27.49
CA HIS A 176 -0.72 10.40 -27.73
C HIS A 176 -0.10 9.93 -26.40
N ALA A 177 0.02 10.79 -25.39
CA ALA A 177 0.53 10.42 -24.08
C ALA A 177 -0.35 9.33 -23.42
N ARG A 178 -1.67 9.50 -23.44
CA ARG A 178 -2.62 8.56 -22.83
C ARG A 178 -2.70 7.23 -23.58
N VAL A 179 -2.74 7.26 -24.92
CA VAL A 179 -2.73 6.07 -25.76
C VAL A 179 -1.42 5.30 -25.60
N ASN A 180 -0.27 5.99 -25.63
CA ASN A 180 1.04 5.35 -25.46
C ASN A 180 1.19 4.78 -24.05
N SER A 181 0.78 5.50 -23.00
CA SER A 181 0.84 5.01 -21.63
C SER A 181 0.01 3.74 -21.45
N GLN A 182 -1.23 3.72 -21.95
CA GLN A 182 -2.08 2.52 -21.87
C GLN A 182 -1.50 1.36 -22.68
N MET A 183 -0.94 1.65 -23.85
CA MET A 183 -0.33 0.64 -24.72
C MET A 183 0.93 0.04 -24.11
N GLU A 184 1.83 0.86 -23.54
CA GLU A 184 3.04 0.39 -22.88
C GLU A 184 2.70 -0.45 -21.64
N LEU A 185 1.68 -0.06 -20.87
CA LEU A 185 1.16 -0.88 -19.77
C LEU A 185 0.65 -2.25 -20.24
N SER A 186 -0.10 -2.29 -21.35
CA SER A 186 -0.54 -3.57 -21.93
C SER A 186 0.62 -4.43 -22.42
N LYS A 187 1.62 -3.83 -23.07
CA LYS A 187 2.83 -4.54 -23.53
C LYS A 187 3.67 -5.08 -22.36
N SER A 188 3.81 -4.33 -21.27
CA SER A 188 4.61 -4.75 -20.10
C SER A 188 3.93 -5.88 -19.33
N ASN A 189 2.60 -5.97 -19.34
CA ASN A 189 1.86 -6.98 -18.60
C ASN A 189 1.80 -8.35 -19.31
N ALA A 190 1.92 -8.38 -20.63
CA ALA A 190 1.90 -9.62 -21.41
C ALA A 190 2.96 -10.65 -20.95
N PRO A 191 4.27 -10.30 -20.87
CA PRO A 191 5.31 -11.26 -20.46
C PRO A 191 5.17 -11.70 -19.00
N ILE A 192 4.67 -10.84 -18.10
CA ILE A 192 4.50 -11.14 -16.67
C ILE A 192 3.57 -12.33 -16.48
N THR A 193 2.47 -12.37 -17.24
CA THR A 193 1.46 -13.42 -17.13
C THR A 193 2.04 -14.79 -17.53
N LEU A 194 2.80 -14.85 -18.63
CA LEU A 194 3.50 -16.08 -19.04
C LEU A 194 4.59 -16.46 -18.04
N GLY A 195 5.33 -15.48 -17.53
CA GLY A 195 6.37 -15.67 -16.52
C GLY A 195 5.82 -16.33 -15.25
N HIS A 196 4.67 -15.86 -14.75
CA HIS A 196 3.99 -16.46 -13.60
C HIS A 196 3.53 -17.89 -13.86
N PHE A 197 2.99 -18.17 -15.05
CA PHE A 197 2.59 -19.53 -15.43
C PHE A 197 3.79 -20.49 -15.47
N LEU A 198 4.91 -20.07 -16.06
CA LEU A 198 6.14 -20.87 -16.11
C LEU A 198 6.77 -21.04 -14.73
N PHE A 199 6.69 -20.03 -13.86
CA PHE A 199 7.10 -20.12 -12.47
C PHE A 199 6.24 -21.13 -11.70
N LEU A 200 4.92 -21.13 -11.88
CA LEU A 200 4.03 -22.12 -11.26
C LEU A 200 4.38 -23.54 -11.71
N ILE A 201 4.56 -23.77 -13.01
CA ILE A 201 4.99 -25.08 -13.56
C ILE A 201 6.32 -25.53 -12.95
N ARG A 202 7.30 -24.63 -12.88
CA ARG A 202 8.60 -24.89 -12.24
C ARG A 202 8.41 -25.32 -10.79
N ASN A 203 7.59 -24.61 -10.02
CA ASN A 203 7.39 -24.88 -8.60
C ASN A 203 6.64 -26.18 -8.35
N MET A 204 5.64 -26.50 -9.18
CA MET A 204 4.90 -27.75 -9.10
C MET A 204 5.77 -28.98 -9.42
N ASN A 205 6.73 -28.83 -10.34
CA ASN A 205 7.64 -29.90 -10.75
C ASN A 205 8.86 -30.05 -9.82
N HIS A 206 9.30 -28.95 -9.20
CA HIS A 206 10.46 -28.94 -8.34
C HIS A 206 10.15 -29.62 -6.99
N GLY A 207 10.81 -30.75 -6.70
CA GLY A 207 10.60 -31.51 -5.47
C GLY A 207 9.56 -32.63 -5.56
N ASN A 208 8.77 -32.68 -6.63
CA ASN A 208 7.85 -33.80 -6.84
C ASN A 208 8.58 -34.97 -7.50
N ALA A 209 9.02 -35.93 -6.67
CA ALA A 209 9.69 -37.13 -7.14
C ALA A 209 8.80 -37.96 -8.10
N ILE A 210 7.49 -37.97 -7.88
CA ILE A 210 6.50 -38.73 -8.68
C ILE A 210 6.41 -38.21 -10.12
N ILE A 211 6.54 -36.90 -10.32
CA ILE A 211 6.42 -36.24 -11.64
C ILE A 211 7.71 -36.35 -12.48
N SER A 212 8.79 -36.94 -11.93
CA SER A 212 10.06 -37.20 -12.62
C SER A 212 9.95 -38.27 -13.72
N LYS A 213 9.16 -38.02 -14.77
CA LYS A 213 8.90 -38.98 -15.88
C LYS A 213 10.17 -39.48 -16.57
N TYR A 214 11.24 -38.68 -16.54
CA TYR A 214 12.51 -38.96 -17.21
C TYR A 214 13.68 -39.14 -16.24
N GLY A 215 13.42 -39.20 -14.93
CA GLY A 215 14.48 -39.24 -13.93
C GLY A 215 15.35 -37.99 -13.99
N THR A 216 14.77 -36.78 -14.02
CA THR A 216 15.53 -35.53 -14.30
C THR A 216 15.76 -34.68 -13.06
N ASN A 217 14.86 -34.75 -12.08
CA ASN A 217 15.03 -34.15 -10.75
C ASN A 217 15.32 -35.23 -9.69
N PHE A 218 14.61 -36.36 -9.75
CA PHE A 218 14.79 -37.54 -8.89
C PHE A 218 14.92 -38.80 -9.74
N GLN A 219 15.89 -39.65 -9.39
CA GLN A 219 16.03 -41.00 -9.91
C GLN A 219 15.26 -41.99 -9.02
N TYR A 220 14.57 -42.93 -9.65
CA TYR A 220 13.95 -44.05 -8.95
C TYR A 220 14.94 -45.21 -8.85
N ILE A 221 15.19 -45.64 -7.62
CA ILE A 221 16.06 -46.77 -7.31
C ILE A 221 15.16 -47.90 -6.82
N PHE A 222 15.16 -49.01 -7.56
CA PHE A 222 14.59 -50.26 -7.09
C PHE A 222 15.69 -50.99 -6.35
N ASP A 223 15.61 -51.00 -5.03
CA ASP A 223 16.52 -51.80 -4.21
C ASP A 223 15.78 -53.05 -3.72
N ILE A 224 16.45 -54.18 -3.82
CA ILE A 224 15.99 -55.47 -3.29
C ILE A 224 16.98 -55.81 -2.18
N PRO A 225 16.71 -55.43 -0.92
CA PRO A 225 17.64 -55.67 0.17
C PRO A 225 17.69 -57.18 0.42
N ASP A 226 18.83 -57.80 0.17
CA ASP A 226 19.20 -59.16 0.60
C ASP A 226 18.14 -60.25 0.39
N CYS A 227 17.58 -60.38 -0.81
CA CYS A 227 16.74 -61.53 -1.11
C CYS A 227 17.05 -62.16 -2.47
N ASP A 228 17.41 -63.45 -2.43
CA ASP A 228 17.63 -64.29 -3.59
C ASP A 228 16.28 -64.59 -4.26
N PRO A 229 16.05 -64.13 -5.50
CA PRO A 229 14.77 -64.28 -6.20
C PRO A 229 14.40 -65.74 -6.50
N HIS A 230 15.33 -66.69 -6.33
CA HIS A 230 15.03 -68.12 -6.44
C HIS A 230 14.43 -68.74 -5.17
N SER A 231 14.52 -68.05 -4.03
CA SER A 231 14.23 -68.62 -2.72
C SER A 231 12.97 -68.09 -2.03
N ASN A 232 12.47 -66.90 -2.40
CA ASN A 232 11.28 -66.31 -1.77
C ASN A 232 10.40 -65.52 -2.76
N PRO A 233 9.17 -65.98 -3.07
CA PRO A 233 8.24 -65.28 -3.96
C PRO A 233 7.59 -64.02 -3.34
N TYR A 234 7.92 -63.66 -2.09
CA TYR A 234 7.38 -62.49 -1.38
C TYR A 234 8.41 -61.36 -1.15
N CYS A 235 9.45 -61.25 -1.99
CA CYS A 235 10.36 -60.11 -1.94
C CYS A 235 9.63 -58.81 -2.28
N ASN A 236 9.41 -57.97 -1.28
CA ASN A 236 8.86 -56.63 -1.46
C ASN A 236 9.96 -55.71 -2.02
N ALA A 237 9.87 -55.35 -3.30
CA ALA A 237 10.72 -54.32 -3.89
C ALA A 237 10.41 -52.98 -3.22
N ALA A 238 11.42 -52.36 -2.60
CA ALA A 238 11.28 -51.02 -2.05
C ALA A 238 11.69 -50.01 -3.13
N LEU A 239 10.77 -49.09 -3.45
CA LEU A 239 11.03 -47.98 -4.36
C LEU A 239 11.63 -46.82 -3.55
N PHE A 240 12.90 -46.53 -3.76
CA PHE A 240 13.56 -45.35 -3.21
C PHE A 240 13.67 -44.26 -4.28
N THR A 241 13.70 -43.00 -3.84
CA THR A 241 13.96 -41.87 -4.73
C THR A 241 15.22 -41.15 -4.28
N LYS A 242 16.09 -40.79 -5.23
CA LYS A 242 17.33 -40.07 -4.97
C LYS A 242 17.37 -38.82 -5.83
N ALA A 243 17.61 -37.66 -5.21
CA ALA A 243 17.80 -36.42 -5.95
C ALA A 243 19.05 -36.49 -6.84
N ILE A 244 18.95 -35.97 -8.06
CA ILE A 244 20.09 -35.86 -8.97
C ILE A 244 21.02 -34.74 -8.50
N ILE A 245 22.31 -35.02 -8.49
CA ILE A 245 23.37 -34.08 -8.13
C ILE A 245 24.30 -33.95 -9.32
N TYR A 246 24.48 -32.73 -9.84
CA TYR A 246 25.39 -32.45 -10.96
C TYR A 246 26.85 -32.36 -10.50
N ASP A 247 27.79 -32.41 -11.46
CA ASP A 247 29.24 -32.41 -11.22
C ASP A 247 29.74 -31.16 -10.46
N ASN A 248 28.97 -30.07 -10.47
CA ASN A 248 29.23 -28.84 -9.70
C ASN A 248 28.68 -28.90 -8.26
N GLY A 249 28.19 -30.05 -7.79
CA GLY A 249 27.60 -30.23 -6.47
C GLY A 249 26.15 -29.75 -6.33
N CYS A 250 25.54 -29.25 -7.41
CA CYS A 250 24.18 -28.71 -7.37
C CYS A 250 23.14 -29.85 -7.37
N SER A 251 22.33 -29.92 -6.30
CA SER A 251 21.28 -30.93 -6.13
C SER A 251 19.93 -30.44 -6.65
N CYS A 252 19.36 -31.16 -7.60
CA CYS A 252 18.03 -30.90 -8.16
C CYS A 252 16.88 -31.14 -7.18
N GLY A 253 17.14 -31.77 -6.04
CA GLY A 253 16.17 -31.87 -4.94
C GLY A 253 16.15 -30.63 -4.05
N LEU A 254 17.21 -29.80 -4.08
CA LEU A 254 17.34 -28.60 -3.25
C LEU A 254 17.16 -27.31 -4.07
N PHE A 255 17.71 -27.27 -5.28
CA PHE A 255 17.70 -26.08 -6.13
C PHE A 255 17.14 -26.39 -7.53
N PRO A 256 16.10 -25.66 -8.00
CA PRO A 256 15.50 -25.91 -9.31
C PRO A 256 16.37 -25.43 -10.46
N LEU A 257 17.19 -24.42 -10.20
CA LEU A 257 18.02 -23.72 -11.18
C LEU A 257 19.37 -24.41 -11.42
N CYS A 258 19.59 -25.60 -10.86
CA CYS A 258 20.81 -26.34 -11.14
C CYS A 258 20.88 -26.63 -12.64
N THR A 259 22.02 -26.28 -13.23
CA THR A 259 22.31 -26.58 -14.63
C THR A 259 23.75 -27.05 -14.78
N THR A 260 23.98 -27.80 -15.85
CA THR A 260 25.29 -28.28 -16.29
C THR A 260 25.38 -28.25 -17.81
N GLN A 261 26.59 -28.36 -18.35
CA GLN A 261 26.82 -28.38 -19.80
C GLN A 261 26.17 -29.63 -20.42
N ALA A 262 25.32 -29.44 -21.44
CA ALA A 262 24.74 -30.57 -22.15
C ALA A 262 25.83 -31.33 -22.91
N SER A 263 25.81 -32.67 -22.81
CA SER A 263 26.77 -33.53 -23.47
C SER A 263 26.13 -34.82 -23.97
N PHE A 264 26.70 -35.41 -25.02
CA PHE A 264 26.43 -36.80 -25.40
C PHE A 264 27.43 -37.74 -24.72
N ILE A 265 26.96 -38.94 -24.38
CA ILE A 265 27.80 -39.98 -23.78
C ILE A 265 28.02 -41.09 -24.80
N GLU A 266 29.29 -41.38 -25.08
CA GLU A 266 29.65 -42.46 -25.97
C GLU A 266 29.56 -43.82 -25.25
N SER A 267 28.89 -44.79 -25.88
CA SER A 267 28.53 -46.09 -25.27
C SER A 267 29.75 -46.93 -24.84
N ASN A 268 30.93 -46.66 -25.38
CA ASN A 268 32.12 -47.50 -25.23
C ASN A 268 33.22 -46.89 -24.34
N SER A 269 33.13 -45.62 -23.95
CA SER A 269 34.25 -44.89 -23.32
C SER A 269 33.87 -44.00 -22.13
N SER A 270 32.57 -43.85 -21.81
CA SER A 270 32.06 -42.86 -20.83
C SER A 270 32.54 -41.41 -21.11
N GLN A 271 33.08 -41.13 -22.29
CA GLN A 271 33.54 -39.81 -22.69
C GLN A 271 32.33 -38.90 -22.95
N LYS A 272 32.38 -37.69 -22.40
CA LYS A 272 31.35 -36.65 -22.57
C LYS A 272 31.75 -35.72 -23.72
N ILE A 273 30.87 -35.60 -24.71
CA ILE A 273 31.05 -34.68 -25.85
C ILE A 273 30.11 -33.49 -25.66
N PRO A 274 30.62 -32.28 -25.35
CA PRO A 274 29.79 -31.13 -25.03
C PRO A 274 29.09 -30.58 -26.28
N ILE A 275 27.86 -30.11 -26.11
CA ILE A 275 27.06 -29.50 -27.17
C ILE A 275 27.05 -27.98 -26.95
N GLN A 276 27.61 -27.23 -27.89
CA GLN A 276 27.75 -25.78 -27.75
C GLN A 276 26.39 -25.10 -27.49
N GLY A 277 26.36 -24.20 -26.52
CA GLY A 277 25.19 -23.37 -26.21
C GLY A 277 24.03 -24.09 -25.51
N LEU A 278 24.01 -25.42 -25.45
CA LEU A 278 22.94 -26.18 -24.79
C LEU A 278 23.34 -26.58 -23.37
N LYS A 279 22.39 -26.48 -22.44
CA LYS A 279 22.54 -26.89 -21.04
C LYS A 279 21.52 -27.97 -20.69
N MET A 280 21.86 -28.75 -19.67
CA MET A 280 20.93 -29.63 -18.98
C MET A 280 20.59 -29.03 -17.62
N GLY A 281 19.34 -29.15 -17.22
CA GLY A 281 18.84 -28.70 -15.92
C GLY A 281 17.86 -29.69 -15.32
N CYS A 282 17.43 -29.43 -14.08
CA CYS A 282 16.61 -30.37 -13.29
C CYS A 282 15.27 -30.72 -13.93
N THR A 283 14.76 -29.85 -14.80
CA THR A 283 13.58 -30.09 -15.61
C THR A 283 13.88 -29.72 -17.06
N PRO A 284 13.13 -30.27 -18.04
CA PRO A 284 13.24 -29.84 -19.44
C PRO A 284 13.04 -28.33 -19.64
N SER A 285 12.22 -27.68 -18.81
CA SER A 285 12.00 -26.23 -18.87
C SER A 285 13.24 -25.44 -18.45
N GLU A 286 13.90 -25.82 -17.35
CA GLU A 286 15.11 -25.13 -16.86
C GLU A 286 16.31 -25.40 -17.76
N SER A 287 16.41 -26.64 -18.22
CA SER A 287 17.37 -27.08 -19.22
C SER A 287 17.30 -26.23 -20.49
N PHE A 288 16.08 -25.98 -20.99
CA PHE A 288 15.87 -25.14 -22.16
C PHE A 288 16.13 -23.66 -21.88
N ARG A 289 15.58 -23.10 -20.79
CA ARG A 289 15.74 -21.68 -20.42
C ARG A 289 17.21 -21.28 -20.25
N ALA A 290 18.03 -22.16 -19.69
CA ALA A 290 19.45 -21.89 -19.49
C ALA A 290 20.32 -22.12 -20.74
N SER A 291 19.75 -22.70 -21.80
CA SER A 291 20.40 -22.86 -23.10
C SER A 291 20.36 -21.55 -23.89
N THR A 292 21.23 -21.45 -24.89
CA THR A 292 21.37 -20.30 -25.82
C THR A 292 21.01 -20.73 -27.23
N LEU A 293 20.89 -19.76 -28.14
CA LEU A 293 20.58 -20.01 -29.54
C LEU A 293 21.75 -20.59 -30.37
N GLU A 294 22.98 -20.57 -29.86
CA GLU A 294 24.21 -20.84 -30.63
C GLU A 294 24.16 -22.14 -31.45
N CYS A 295 23.64 -23.23 -30.89
CA CYS A 295 23.57 -24.50 -31.61
C CYS A 295 22.62 -24.46 -32.82
N PHE A 296 21.53 -23.70 -32.73
CA PHE A 296 20.51 -23.60 -33.80
C PHE A 296 21.02 -22.82 -35.03
N TYR A 297 22.07 -22.02 -34.87
CA TYR A 297 22.74 -21.26 -35.93
C TYR A 297 24.01 -21.96 -36.46
N ASN A 298 24.47 -23.05 -35.83
CA ASN A 298 25.73 -23.71 -36.17
C ASN A 298 25.51 -25.09 -36.81
N GLN A 299 25.81 -25.21 -38.11
CA GLN A 299 25.69 -26.48 -38.85
C GLN A 299 26.46 -27.63 -38.20
N SER A 300 27.66 -27.37 -37.66
CA SER A 300 28.47 -28.41 -37.02
C SER A 300 27.81 -28.95 -35.75
N CYS A 301 27.13 -28.09 -34.98
CA CYS A 301 26.37 -28.48 -33.80
C CYS A 301 25.14 -29.32 -34.17
N LEU A 302 24.41 -28.93 -35.21
CA LEU A 302 23.25 -29.66 -35.70
C LEU A 302 23.62 -31.04 -36.25
N THR A 303 24.73 -31.14 -36.98
CA THR A 303 25.26 -32.43 -37.46
C THR A 303 25.65 -33.36 -36.31
N LEU A 304 26.25 -32.81 -35.23
CA LEU A 304 26.52 -33.57 -34.01
C LEU A 304 25.23 -34.14 -33.39
N ILE A 305 24.18 -33.32 -33.28
CA ILE A 305 22.88 -33.76 -32.77
C ILE A 305 22.29 -34.86 -33.65
N GLN A 306 22.31 -34.71 -34.98
CA GLN A 306 21.80 -35.73 -35.91
C GLN A 306 22.51 -37.07 -35.74
N GLN A 307 23.84 -37.05 -35.61
CA GLN A 307 24.67 -38.25 -35.44
C GLN A 307 24.28 -39.04 -34.18
N TYR A 308 24.14 -38.36 -33.03
CA TYR A 308 23.88 -39.04 -31.75
C TYR A 308 22.41 -39.37 -31.50
N THR A 309 21.47 -38.67 -32.15
CA THR A 309 20.02 -38.92 -32.03
C THR A 309 19.47 -39.86 -33.12
N ASN A 310 20.29 -40.25 -34.10
CA ASN A 310 19.91 -41.06 -35.26
C ASN A 310 18.75 -40.44 -36.07
N TYR A 311 18.70 -39.10 -36.11
CA TYR A 311 17.67 -38.35 -36.80
C TYR A 311 17.95 -38.33 -38.31
N LYS A 312 17.06 -38.92 -39.10
CA LYS A 312 17.29 -39.20 -40.53
C LYS A 312 17.04 -38.00 -41.46
N THR A 313 16.30 -37.00 -41.01
CA THR A 313 15.96 -35.82 -41.82
C THR A 313 17.03 -34.74 -41.71
N ARG A 314 17.29 -34.03 -42.82
CA ARG A 314 18.25 -32.93 -42.87
C ARG A 314 17.77 -31.78 -41.98
N ILE A 315 18.66 -31.28 -41.12
CA ILE A 315 18.44 -30.11 -40.28
C ILE A 315 19.30 -28.97 -40.83
N ASP A 316 18.66 -27.90 -41.28
CA ASP A 316 19.33 -26.69 -41.70
C ASP A 316 19.34 -25.65 -40.55
N PRO A 317 20.43 -24.89 -40.38
CA PRO A 317 20.53 -23.86 -39.36
C PRO A 317 19.62 -22.68 -39.65
N ILE A 318 19.26 -21.95 -38.60
CA ILE A 318 18.51 -20.70 -38.73
C ILE A 318 19.40 -19.68 -39.42
N ILE A 319 18.82 -18.89 -40.32
CA ILE A 319 19.52 -17.79 -40.98
C ILE A 319 19.37 -16.55 -40.11
N PRO A 320 20.46 -15.94 -39.61
CA PRO A 320 20.38 -14.76 -38.76
C PRO A 320 19.82 -13.57 -39.55
N SER A 321 18.87 -12.86 -38.95
CA SER A 321 18.34 -11.62 -39.51
C SER A 321 19.23 -10.44 -39.17
N ASN A 322 19.42 -9.54 -40.14
CA ASN A 322 20.22 -8.32 -39.94
C ASN A 322 19.57 -7.32 -38.98
N ASN A 323 18.27 -7.47 -38.67
CA ASN A 323 17.50 -6.55 -37.82
C ASN A 323 16.98 -7.23 -36.54
N SER A 324 17.56 -8.35 -36.12
CA SER A 324 17.20 -8.97 -34.84
C SER A 324 17.75 -8.14 -33.67
N GLN A 325 16.94 -7.96 -32.63
CA GLN A 325 17.34 -7.30 -31.39
C GLN A 325 18.15 -8.22 -30.47
N PHE A 326 18.10 -9.53 -30.69
CA PHE A 326 18.76 -10.54 -29.86
C PHE A 326 20.00 -11.10 -30.56
N SER A 327 21.07 -11.30 -29.82
CA SER A 327 22.30 -11.88 -30.33
C SER A 327 22.24 -13.41 -30.30
N ILE A 328 23.11 -14.07 -31.07
CA ILE A 328 23.14 -15.55 -31.17
C ILE A 328 23.49 -16.23 -29.82
N ASN A 329 24.16 -15.51 -28.92
CA ASN A 329 24.49 -15.96 -27.56
C ASN A 329 23.41 -15.60 -26.51
N THR A 330 22.30 -14.97 -26.92
CA THR A 330 21.17 -14.70 -26.02
C THR A 330 20.62 -15.99 -25.44
N THR A 331 20.28 -15.95 -24.15
CA THR A 331 19.68 -17.11 -23.47
C THR A 331 18.23 -17.28 -23.88
N MET A 332 17.76 -18.52 -23.88
CA MET A 332 16.37 -18.80 -24.19
C MET A 332 15.42 -18.24 -23.12
N ALA A 333 15.89 -18.10 -21.87
CA ALA A 333 15.16 -17.39 -20.81
C ALA A 333 14.84 -15.95 -21.21
N GLU A 334 15.83 -15.19 -21.69
CA GLU A 334 15.65 -13.81 -22.12
C GLU A 334 14.67 -13.68 -23.28
N LEU A 335 14.74 -14.60 -24.26
CA LEU A 335 13.76 -14.63 -25.35
C LEU A 335 12.34 -14.91 -24.86
N ILE A 336 12.17 -15.82 -23.90
CA ILE A 336 10.88 -16.14 -23.29
C ILE A 336 10.34 -14.94 -22.50
N ASP A 337 11.19 -14.26 -21.74
CA ASP A 337 10.81 -13.09 -20.94
C ASP A 337 10.34 -11.92 -21.83
N HIS A 338 10.73 -11.92 -23.12
CA HIS A 338 10.23 -11.00 -24.15
C HIS A 338 9.18 -11.62 -25.11
N LEU A 339 8.59 -12.78 -24.76
CA LEU A 339 7.60 -13.51 -25.56
C LEU A 339 8.05 -13.81 -27.01
N PHE A 340 9.37 -13.91 -27.24
CA PHE A 340 9.98 -14.03 -28.55
C PHE A 340 9.63 -12.90 -29.52
N ILE A 341 9.19 -11.73 -29.03
CA ILE A 341 8.90 -10.59 -29.88
C ILE A 341 10.21 -9.88 -30.22
N GLU A 342 10.36 -9.52 -31.49
CA GLU A 342 11.46 -8.71 -32.04
C GLU A 342 11.10 -7.23 -32.11
N GLU A 343 9.87 -6.91 -32.53
CA GLU A 343 9.43 -5.54 -32.75
C GLU A 343 7.90 -5.43 -32.66
N TRP A 344 7.42 -4.33 -32.08
CA TRP A 344 6.01 -3.94 -32.07
C TRP A 344 5.77 -2.86 -33.13
N ASN A 345 5.01 -3.19 -34.17
CA ASN A 345 4.61 -2.25 -35.20
C ASN A 345 3.30 -1.57 -34.81
N THR A 346 3.33 -0.27 -34.54
CA THR A 346 2.14 0.48 -34.08
C THR A 346 1.81 1.63 -35.02
N THR A 347 0.52 1.82 -35.31
CA THR A 347 0.03 2.97 -36.05
C THR A 347 -1.10 3.63 -35.28
N ILE A 348 -0.96 4.93 -34.98
CA ILE A 348 -1.94 5.73 -34.22
C ILE A 348 -2.43 6.88 -35.10
N ASN A 349 -3.75 6.97 -35.30
CA ASN A 349 -4.37 7.99 -36.16
C ASN A 349 -5.25 8.99 -35.38
N TYR A 350 -4.70 10.15 -35.05
CA TYR A 350 -5.43 11.20 -34.32
C TYR A 350 -6.59 11.81 -35.11
N SER A 351 -6.52 11.89 -36.45
CA SER A 351 -7.61 12.49 -37.22
C SER A 351 -8.88 11.65 -37.14
N THR A 352 -8.73 10.32 -37.16
CA THR A 352 -9.86 9.39 -36.97
C THR A 352 -10.44 9.51 -35.56
N TYR A 353 -9.62 9.71 -34.53
CA TYR A 353 -10.12 10.01 -33.18
C TYR A 353 -10.92 11.32 -33.13
N PHE A 354 -10.41 12.39 -33.76
CA PHE A 354 -11.12 13.68 -33.81
C PHE A 354 -12.48 13.55 -34.51
N GLU A 355 -12.56 12.81 -35.62
CA GLU A 355 -13.83 12.59 -36.32
C GLU A 355 -14.86 11.86 -35.46
N LYS A 356 -14.44 10.91 -34.62
CA LYS A 356 -15.32 10.18 -33.70
C LYS A 356 -15.75 11.01 -32.49
N CYS A 357 -14.85 11.87 -32.01
CA CYS A 357 -15.08 12.74 -30.85
C CYS A 357 -15.65 14.13 -31.22
N SER A 358 -15.93 14.37 -32.50
CA SER A 358 -16.29 15.67 -33.10
C SER A 358 -17.12 16.57 -32.17
N PRO A 359 -16.55 17.66 -31.61
CA PRO A 359 -17.21 18.45 -30.57
C PRO A 359 -18.34 19.30 -31.15
N LEU A 360 -19.49 19.37 -30.45
CA LEU A 360 -20.63 20.20 -30.85
C LEU A 360 -20.35 21.70 -30.67
N SER A 361 -19.52 22.05 -29.70
CA SER A 361 -19.04 23.40 -29.48
C SER A 361 -17.69 23.40 -28.78
N CYS A 362 -16.89 24.43 -29.01
CA CYS A 362 -15.67 24.71 -28.24
C CYS A 362 -15.74 26.13 -27.68
N SER A 363 -15.39 26.32 -26.43
CA SER A 363 -15.35 27.63 -25.80
C SER A 363 -14.05 27.87 -25.06
N TYR A 364 -13.62 29.13 -24.97
CA TYR A 364 -12.53 29.51 -24.10
C TYR A 364 -12.85 30.77 -23.31
N THR A 365 -12.28 30.87 -22.13
CA THR A 365 -12.42 32.03 -21.24
C THR A 365 -11.22 32.96 -21.38
N TYR A 366 -11.47 34.26 -21.33
CA TYR A 366 -10.42 35.28 -21.29
C TYR A 366 -10.79 36.41 -20.33
N ILE A 367 -9.76 37.02 -19.73
CA ILE A 367 -9.92 38.09 -18.75
C ILE A 367 -9.95 39.43 -19.48
N GLN A 368 -11.06 40.16 -19.36
CA GLN A 368 -11.20 41.53 -19.85
C GLN A 368 -11.18 42.52 -18.69
N ARG A 369 -10.32 43.55 -18.78
CA ARG A 369 -10.27 44.65 -17.81
C ARG A 369 -11.23 45.77 -18.21
N PHE A 370 -11.75 46.51 -17.23
CA PHE A 370 -12.60 47.67 -17.49
C PHE A 370 -11.84 48.73 -18.31
N ASN A 371 -12.54 49.32 -19.29
CA ASN A 371 -11.94 50.35 -20.13
C ASN A 371 -11.86 51.69 -19.39
N LEU A 372 -10.98 52.57 -19.86
CA LEU A 372 -10.78 53.90 -19.29
C LEU A 372 -12.09 54.72 -19.28
N PHE A 373 -12.95 54.52 -20.27
CA PHE A 373 -14.22 55.22 -20.40
C PHE A 373 -15.17 54.92 -19.23
N TYR A 374 -15.26 53.66 -18.81
CA TYR A 374 -16.08 53.23 -17.68
C TYR A 374 -15.59 53.84 -16.34
N ILE A 375 -14.27 53.91 -16.15
CA ILE A 375 -13.68 54.53 -14.95
C ILE A 375 -14.03 56.03 -14.89
N ILE A 376 -13.98 56.72 -16.03
CA ILE A 376 -14.32 58.14 -16.11
C ILE A 376 -15.81 58.39 -15.82
N THR A 377 -16.72 57.59 -16.37
CA THR A 377 -18.17 57.77 -16.13
C THR A 377 -18.56 57.49 -14.67
N LEU A 378 -17.93 56.50 -14.03
CA LEU A 378 -18.10 56.21 -12.60
C LEU A 378 -17.68 57.41 -11.73
N LEU A 379 -16.52 58.01 -12.02
CA LEU A 379 -16.00 59.16 -11.28
C LEU A 379 -16.89 60.40 -11.42
N LEU A 380 -17.40 60.66 -12.62
CA LEU A 380 -18.34 61.76 -12.87
C LEU A 380 -19.66 61.57 -12.12
N GLY A 381 -20.17 60.33 -12.04
CA GLY A 381 -21.38 60.01 -11.28
C GLY A 381 -21.24 60.22 -9.77
N LEU A 382 -20.06 59.90 -9.20
CA LEU A 382 -19.78 60.03 -7.76
C LEU A 382 -19.50 61.48 -7.33
N GLN A 383 -18.94 62.31 -8.21
CA GLN A 383 -18.59 63.70 -7.91
C GLN A 383 -19.80 64.52 -7.42
N GLY A 384 -20.99 64.29 -7.98
CA GLY A 384 -22.20 65.02 -7.61
C GLY A 384 -22.59 64.80 -6.14
N GLY A 385 -22.80 63.54 -5.74
CA GLY A 385 -23.20 63.21 -4.36
C GLY A 385 -22.14 63.55 -3.33
N LEU A 386 -20.87 63.23 -3.64
CA LEU A 386 -19.75 63.44 -2.73
C LEU A 386 -19.52 64.93 -2.43
N THR A 387 -19.68 65.81 -3.42
CA THR A 387 -19.50 67.25 -3.22
C THR A 387 -20.58 67.87 -2.33
N ILE A 388 -21.82 67.39 -2.39
CA ILE A 388 -22.94 67.84 -1.54
C ILE A 388 -22.70 67.45 -0.08
N VAL A 389 -22.37 66.18 0.15
CA VAL A 389 -22.14 65.64 1.50
C VAL A 389 -20.94 66.32 2.17
N LEU A 390 -19.83 66.45 1.45
CA LEU A 390 -18.61 67.08 1.98
C LEU A 390 -18.81 68.58 2.30
N LYS A 391 -19.63 69.31 1.52
CA LYS A 391 -19.97 70.71 1.82
C LYS A 391 -20.74 70.86 3.13
N TRP A 392 -21.50 69.85 3.54
CA TRP A 392 -22.26 69.89 4.79
C TRP A 392 -21.43 69.45 6.01
N ILE A 393 -20.58 68.43 5.84
CA ILE A 393 -19.81 67.82 6.94
C ILE A 393 -18.54 68.61 7.27
N CYS A 394 -17.80 69.10 6.27
CA CYS A 394 -16.50 69.74 6.49
C CYS A 394 -16.55 70.97 7.43
N PRO A 395 -17.55 71.88 7.35
CA PRO A 395 -17.66 73.00 8.28
C PRO A 395 -17.88 72.57 9.73
N LYS A 396 -18.71 71.53 9.95
CA LYS A 396 -19.01 70.99 11.29
C LYS A 396 -17.79 70.30 11.90
N LEU A 397 -17.06 69.52 11.10
CA LEU A 397 -15.82 68.86 11.52
C LEU A 397 -14.75 69.86 11.95
N VAL A 398 -14.46 70.86 11.12
CA VAL A 398 -13.44 71.87 11.45
C VAL A 398 -13.86 72.71 12.65
N TYR A 399 -15.13 73.10 12.77
CA TYR A 399 -15.62 73.80 13.96
C TYR A 399 -15.46 72.97 15.24
N GLY A 400 -15.82 71.68 15.20
CA GLY A 400 -15.62 70.75 16.32
C GLY A 400 -14.15 70.58 16.71
N LEU A 401 -13.27 70.36 15.73
CA LEU A 401 -11.83 70.24 15.95
C LEU A 401 -11.21 71.52 16.51
N THR A 402 -11.66 72.69 16.06
CA THR A 402 -11.17 73.99 16.54
C THR A 402 -11.62 74.27 17.98
N LYS A 403 -12.84 73.83 18.35
CA LYS A 403 -13.34 73.92 19.73
C LYS A 403 -12.55 73.02 20.68
N ILE A 404 -12.23 71.80 20.25
CA ILE A 404 -11.39 70.85 21.00
C ILE A 404 -9.96 71.38 21.17
N TYR A 405 -9.37 71.93 20.10
CA TYR A 405 -8.04 72.53 20.15
C TYR A 405 -7.98 73.73 21.13
N ASN A 406 -8.98 74.62 21.08
CA ASN A 406 -9.05 75.77 21.98
C ASN A 406 -9.36 75.37 23.45
N TYR A 407 -10.09 74.28 23.66
CA TYR A 407 -10.31 73.70 24.98
C TYR A 407 -9.00 73.13 25.58
N ARG A 408 -8.23 72.37 24.80
CA ARG A 408 -6.90 71.88 25.21
C ARG A 408 -5.87 73.00 25.42
N LYS A 409 -5.97 74.10 24.66
CA LYS A 409 -5.12 75.29 24.82
C LYS A 409 -5.49 76.13 26.06
N ARG A 410 -6.71 76.02 26.58
CA ARG A 410 -7.12 76.64 27.86
C ARG A 410 -6.71 75.83 29.09
N GLN A 411 -6.56 74.51 28.97
CA GLN A 411 -6.05 73.65 30.05
C GLN A 411 -4.52 73.70 30.23
N THR A 412 -3.79 74.33 29.32
CA THR A 412 -2.30 74.36 29.31
C THR A 412 -1.68 75.66 29.86
N ASN A 413 -2.48 76.60 30.39
CA ASN A 413 -2.03 77.91 30.88
C ASN A 413 -2.17 78.12 32.40
N ILE A 414 -2.32 77.06 33.20
CA ILE A 414 -2.21 77.15 34.67
C ILE A 414 -1.15 76.14 35.12
N ILE A 415 -0.15 76.65 35.85
CA ILE A 415 0.96 75.98 36.57
C ILE A 415 2.28 75.78 35.78
N GLN A 416 3.27 76.59 36.15
CA GLN A 416 4.71 76.24 36.22
C GLN A 416 5.11 76.26 37.72
N PRO A 417 6.27 75.74 38.16
CA PRO A 417 7.12 74.68 37.61
C PRO A 417 7.46 73.61 38.68
N SER A 418 7.92 72.42 38.31
CA SER A 418 9.02 71.75 39.03
C SER A 418 9.51 70.49 38.32
N CYS A 419 10.82 70.32 38.48
CA CYS A 419 11.72 69.36 37.88
C CYS A 419 11.31 67.87 37.95
N SER A 420 11.90 67.16 36.98
CA SER A 420 12.68 65.94 37.15
C SER A 420 12.05 64.59 36.78
N HIS A 421 12.79 63.96 35.85
CA HIS A 421 13.02 62.53 35.64
C HIS A 421 12.02 61.76 34.79
N GLY A 422 12.57 61.32 33.65
CA GLY A 422 11.92 60.51 32.65
C GLY A 422 12.05 59.01 32.93
N ILE A 423 11.00 58.31 32.56
CA ILE A 423 10.86 56.90 32.21
C ILE A 423 9.71 56.95 31.17
N SER A 424 9.69 56.34 29.99
CA SER A 424 10.34 55.17 29.38
C SER A 424 10.22 55.32 27.86
N THR A 425 11.08 54.65 27.10
CA THR A 425 10.82 54.36 25.68
C THR A 425 11.13 52.90 25.39
N ILE A 426 10.12 52.18 24.93
CA ILE A 426 10.26 51.00 24.10
C ILE A 426 10.48 51.50 22.66
N ASN A 427 11.42 50.90 21.93
CA ASN A 427 11.26 50.63 20.50
C ASN A 427 12.24 49.57 19.97
N ILE A 428 11.61 48.51 19.46
CA ILE A 428 11.93 47.53 18.42
C ILE A 428 13.06 47.93 17.42
N THR A 429 13.99 47.00 17.11
CA THR A 429 14.19 46.33 15.79
C THR A 429 15.60 45.71 15.58
N THR A 430 15.59 44.40 15.31
CA THR A 430 16.38 43.59 14.33
C THR A 430 17.88 43.77 14.17
N THR A 431 18.66 42.68 14.23
CA THR A 431 19.08 41.85 13.05
C THR A 431 19.98 40.67 13.46
N HIS A 432 19.79 39.55 12.75
CA HIS A 432 20.55 38.29 12.72
C HIS A 432 22.08 38.44 12.57
N VAL A 433 22.85 37.43 13.03
CA VAL A 433 23.78 36.61 12.20
C VAL A 433 24.08 35.27 12.93
N TYR A 434 24.14 34.20 12.13
CA TYR A 434 24.53 32.81 12.40
C TYR A 434 25.81 32.61 13.23
N ASN A 435 25.87 31.50 13.99
CA ASN A 435 27.04 30.62 13.97
C ASN A 435 26.73 29.20 14.45
N ALA A 436 27.21 28.25 13.65
CA ALA A 436 27.21 26.80 13.85
C ALA A 436 28.32 26.36 14.83
N ASN A 437 28.06 25.28 15.57
CA ASN A 437 29.03 24.40 16.24
C ASN A 437 28.40 23.00 16.16
N ILE A 438 28.79 22.10 15.25
CA ILE A 438 29.98 21.23 15.21
C ILE A 438 30.11 20.36 16.47
N ASP A 439 29.62 19.13 16.32
CA ASP A 439 29.86 17.96 17.16
C ASP A 439 31.36 17.58 17.23
N PRO A 440 31.79 16.92 18.31
CA PRO A 440 32.86 15.95 18.27
C PRO A 440 32.31 14.51 18.37
N LYS A 441 32.58 13.72 17.33
CA LYS A 441 32.50 12.24 17.34
C LYS A 441 33.41 11.64 18.43
N PRO A 442 33.04 10.49 19.03
CA PRO A 442 34.00 9.56 19.61
C PRO A 442 34.39 8.43 18.63
N ILE A 443 35.63 7.98 18.79
CA ILE A 443 36.36 6.92 18.07
C ILE A 443 36.03 5.55 18.71
N PRO A 444 36.04 4.43 17.96
CA PRO A 444 35.56 3.13 18.45
C PRO A 444 36.57 2.46 19.39
N THR A 445 36.09 1.92 20.50
CA THR A 445 36.87 1.06 21.40
C THR A 445 36.37 -0.38 21.35
N ASN A 446 37.30 -1.25 20.93
CA ASN A 446 37.39 -2.70 21.06
C ASN A 446 36.24 -3.50 21.70
N ARG A 447 35.72 -4.44 20.89
CA ARG A 447 35.00 -5.65 21.30
C ARG A 447 35.76 -6.40 22.40
N THR A 448 35.15 -6.49 23.58
CA THR A 448 35.37 -7.61 24.50
C THR A 448 34.15 -8.52 24.43
N LEU A 449 34.37 -9.76 23.99
CA LEU A 449 33.44 -10.87 24.13
C LEU A 449 32.96 -10.95 25.59
N ARG A 450 31.67 -10.73 25.84
CA ARG A 450 31.01 -11.03 27.10
C ARG A 450 29.91 -12.06 26.86
N SER A 451 29.95 -13.08 27.71
CA SER A 451 29.10 -14.25 27.79
C SER A 451 27.61 -13.94 27.65
N GLN A 452 26.93 -14.70 26.79
CA GLN A 452 25.47 -14.82 26.76
C GLN A 452 24.95 -15.22 28.14
N SER A 453 24.34 -14.28 28.85
CA SER A 453 23.37 -14.57 29.89
C SER A 453 22.01 -14.69 29.22
N ILE A 454 21.37 -15.84 29.34
CA ILE A 454 20.01 -16.11 28.87
C ILE A 454 19.07 -15.11 29.59
N CYS A 455 18.54 -14.10 28.87
CA CYS A 455 17.54 -13.15 29.39
C CYS A 455 16.15 -13.75 29.15
N GLN A 456 15.32 -13.84 30.19
CA GLN A 456 13.94 -14.36 30.10
C GLN A 456 12.94 -13.20 30.20
N LEU A 457 11.89 -13.21 29.38
CA LEU A 457 10.79 -12.25 29.44
C LEU A 457 10.01 -12.42 30.76
N THR A 458 9.83 -11.35 31.55
CA THR A 458 9.18 -11.42 32.88
C THR A 458 8.06 -10.40 33.03
N PHE A 459 6.89 -10.87 33.44
CA PHE A 459 5.72 -10.03 33.70
C PHE A 459 5.33 -9.99 35.17
N GLN A 460 4.97 -8.81 35.66
CA GLN A 460 4.41 -8.59 36.99
C GLN A 460 2.88 -8.48 36.92
N PRO A 461 2.12 -9.41 37.53
CA PRO A 461 0.66 -9.36 37.49
C PRO A 461 0.07 -8.31 38.45
N ILE A 462 -0.86 -7.51 37.95
CA ILE A 462 -1.74 -6.61 38.70
C ILE A 462 -3.19 -7.06 38.46
N LEU A 463 -3.96 -7.15 39.55
CA LEU A 463 -5.38 -7.49 39.49
C LEU A 463 -6.23 -6.23 39.60
N ILE A 464 -7.13 -6.03 38.64
CA ILE A 464 -8.11 -4.94 38.67
C ILE A 464 -9.50 -5.55 38.75
N ASN A 465 -10.19 -5.29 39.85
CA ASN A 465 -11.56 -5.73 40.03
C ASN A 465 -12.53 -4.67 39.49
N ILE A 466 -13.24 -4.99 38.41
CA ILE A 466 -14.43 -4.23 38.05
C ILE A 466 -15.59 -4.80 38.84
N SER A 467 -16.06 -4.04 39.82
CA SER A 467 -17.20 -4.37 40.69
C SER A 467 -18.53 -4.61 39.93
N HIS A 468 -18.65 -5.70 39.17
CA HIS A 468 -19.87 -6.14 38.50
C HIS A 468 -19.88 -7.68 38.38
N PRO A 469 -20.87 -8.37 38.94
CA PRO A 469 -20.91 -9.82 38.93
C PRO A 469 -21.59 -10.35 37.65
N TYR A 470 -21.04 -11.46 37.16
CA TYR A 470 -21.52 -12.31 36.06
C TYR A 470 -21.24 -11.82 34.63
N TYR A 471 -20.32 -12.56 33.98
CA TYR A 471 -19.84 -12.46 32.59
C TYR A 471 -18.88 -11.30 32.35
N GLY A 472 -17.60 -11.63 32.12
CA GLY A 472 -16.54 -10.66 31.83
C GLY A 472 -16.82 -9.79 30.59
N PRO A 473 -16.12 -8.66 30.45
CA PRO A 473 -16.33 -7.72 29.36
C PRO A 473 -15.81 -8.24 28.01
N ASP A 474 -16.46 -7.77 26.95
CA ASP A 474 -16.22 -8.07 25.54
C ASP A 474 -15.64 -6.82 24.84
N ASN A 475 -14.93 -6.93 23.71
CA ASN A 475 -14.38 -5.79 22.95
C ASN A 475 -13.60 -4.86 23.88
N LEU A 476 -12.54 -5.32 24.56
CA LEU A 476 -11.65 -4.27 25.11
C LEU A 476 -11.17 -3.41 23.94
N LEU A 477 -10.71 -2.21 24.21
CA LEU A 477 -10.06 -1.33 23.26
C LEU A 477 -9.09 -0.54 24.12
N VAL A 478 -7.87 -0.38 23.64
CA VAL A 478 -6.83 0.35 24.35
C VAL A 478 -6.54 1.57 23.50
N ALA A 479 -6.63 2.78 24.05
CA ALA A 479 -6.23 4.01 23.37
C ALA A 479 -6.32 5.18 24.34
N ASP A 480 -5.78 6.34 23.98
CA ASP A 480 -5.99 7.58 24.74
C ASP A 480 -7.33 8.22 24.34
N PHE A 481 -8.40 7.97 25.10
CA PHE A 481 -9.74 8.47 24.79
C PHE A 481 -9.98 9.90 25.31
N ASN A 482 -9.11 10.43 26.17
CA ASN A 482 -9.26 11.74 26.77
C ASN A 482 -8.17 12.75 26.39
N GLY A 483 -7.17 12.34 25.61
CA GLY A 483 -6.08 13.19 25.12
C GLY A 483 -5.03 13.50 26.19
N ASP A 484 -4.90 12.66 27.23
CA ASP A 484 -3.95 12.85 28.32
C ASP A 484 -2.61 12.10 28.14
N ASN A 485 -2.40 11.52 26.95
CA ASN A 485 -1.27 10.70 26.54
C ASN A 485 -1.03 9.47 27.44
N GLN A 486 -2.07 8.97 28.12
CA GLN A 486 -2.02 7.69 28.81
C GLN A 486 -3.02 6.74 28.18
N LEU A 487 -2.66 5.46 28.11
CA LEU A 487 -3.56 4.45 27.57
C LEU A 487 -4.74 4.22 28.52
N ASP A 488 -5.93 4.45 28.00
CA ASP A 488 -7.20 4.11 28.62
C ASP A 488 -7.67 2.74 28.12
N LEU A 489 -8.62 2.14 28.86
CA LEU A 489 -9.25 0.89 28.51
C LEU A 489 -10.75 1.09 28.30
N ALA A 490 -11.23 0.98 27.07
CA ALA A 490 -12.64 0.85 26.79
C ALA A 490 -13.05 -0.62 26.68
N PHE A 491 -14.29 -0.95 27.00
CA PHE A 491 -14.86 -2.26 26.71
C PHE A 491 -16.37 -2.25 26.52
N PHE A 492 -16.85 -3.15 25.68
CA PHE A 492 -18.28 -3.34 25.48
C PHE A 492 -18.87 -4.31 26.51
N TYR A 493 -19.96 -3.89 27.12
CA TYR A 493 -20.72 -4.70 28.07
C TYR A 493 -22.03 -5.16 27.42
N THR A 494 -21.97 -6.37 26.83
CA THR A 494 -23.03 -6.95 25.99
C THR A 494 -24.41 -6.97 26.64
N GLN A 495 -24.50 -7.26 27.93
CA GLN A 495 -25.79 -7.33 28.63
C GLN A 495 -26.45 -5.97 28.87
N LEU A 496 -25.67 -4.90 29.01
CA LEU A 496 -26.20 -3.54 29.26
C LEU A 496 -26.20 -2.67 28.01
N GLN A 497 -25.68 -3.18 26.89
CA GLN A 497 -25.50 -2.42 25.65
C GLN A 497 -24.78 -1.09 25.92
N ARG A 498 -23.63 -1.17 26.60
CA ARG A 498 -22.83 0.00 27.01
C ARG A 498 -21.37 -0.18 26.65
N ILE A 499 -20.72 0.91 26.28
CA ILE A 499 -19.26 1.00 26.27
C ILE A 499 -18.83 1.63 27.59
N ILE A 500 -17.93 0.97 28.30
CA ILE A 500 -17.37 1.44 29.56
C ILE A 500 -15.91 1.79 29.30
N VAL A 501 -15.51 3.01 29.64
CA VAL A 501 -14.13 3.49 29.55
C VAL A 501 -13.56 3.65 30.96
N LEU A 502 -12.40 3.03 31.18
CA LEU A 502 -11.56 3.17 32.36
C LEU A 502 -10.37 4.02 31.97
N LEU A 503 -10.24 5.20 32.56
CA LEU A 503 -9.15 6.12 32.24
C LEU A 503 -7.85 5.66 32.89
N GLY A 504 -6.74 5.67 32.15
CA GLY A 504 -5.40 5.34 32.62
C GLY A 504 -4.86 6.35 33.62
N ASN A 505 -3.94 5.89 34.47
CA ASN A 505 -3.08 6.74 35.31
C ASN A 505 -1.61 6.72 34.85
N GLY A 506 -1.29 6.02 33.76
CA GLY A 506 0.09 5.90 33.23
C GLY A 506 1.05 5.18 34.18
N ASN A 507 0.55 4.30 35.05
CA ASN A 507 1.35 3.53 36.00
C ASN A 507 0.87 2.08 36.13
N GLY A 508 0.16 1.58 35.12
CA GLY A 508 -0.45 0.25 35.11
C GLY A 508 -1.76 0.15 35.90
N THR A 509 -2.33 1.29 36.35
CA THR A 509 -3.61 1.34 37.05
C THR A 509 -4.60 2.28 36.36
N PHE A 510 -5.90 2.10 36.62
CA PHE A 510 -6.97 2.95 36.08
C PHE A 510 -7.67 3.77 37.18
N LYS A 511 -8.25 4.90 36.79
CA LYS A 511 -9.10 5.75 37.63
C LYS A 511 -10.32 4.96 38.10
N THR A 512 -10.77 5.24 39.32
CA THR A 512 -11.96 4.57 39.91
C THR A 512 -13.27 5.02 39.26
N GLU A 513 -13.30 6.24 38.72
CA GLU A 513 -14.45 6.77 37.99
C GLU A 513 -14.56 6.07 36.64
N LYS A 514 -15.72 5.44 36.40
CA LYS A 514 -16.03 4.79 35.13
C LYS A 514 -16.82 5.75 34.27
N LYS A 515 -16.35 5.91 33.04
CA LYS A 515 -17.03 6.66 31.99
C LYS A 515 -17.92 5.67 31.23
N ILE A 516 -19.23 5.96 31.13
CA ILE A 516 -20.22 5.04 30.55
C ILE A 516 -20.92 5.71 29.38
N TRP A 517 -20.85 5.09 28.21
CA TRP A 517 -21.61 5.48 27.03
C TRP A 517 -22.68 4.44 26.73
N THR A 518 -23.92 4.88 26.50
CA THR A 518 -25.05 3.98 26.19
C THR A 518 -25.13 3.78 24.69
N VAL A 519 -25.08 2.52 24.24
CA VAL A 519 -25.16 2.18 22.83
C VAL A 519 -26.61 2.26 22.37
N LEU A 520 -26.88 3.11 21.38
CA LEU A 520 -28.25 3.39 20.90
C LEU A 520 -28.78 2.36 19.90
N HIS A 521 -27.88 1.64 19.21
CA HIS A 521 -28.19 0.89 17.98
C HIS A 521 -28.01 -0.64 18.10
N GLY A 522 -27.95 -1.18 19.33
CA GLY A 522 -27.83 -2.62 19.61
C GLY A 522 -26.39 -3.11 19.86
N GLU A 523 -26.14 -4.41 19.66
CA GLU A 523 -24.81 -5.02 19.86
C GLU A 523 -23.86 -4.64 18.70
N PRO A 524 -22.79 -3.86 18.94
CA PRO A 524 -21.78 -3.57 17.93
C PRO A 524 -21.00 -4.85 17.62
N ARG A 525 -20.82 -5.17 16.33
CA ARG A 525 -20.15 -6.41 15.92
C ARG A 525 -18.66 -6.23 15.66
N TYR A 526 -18.28 -5.08 15.11
CA TYR A 526 -16.89 -4.73 14.82
C TYR A 526 -16.64 -3.29 15.22
N ILE A 527 -15.50 -3.03 15.86
CA ILE A 527 -15.10 -1.71 16.33
C ILE A 527 -13.64 -1.48 15.91
N ALA A 528 -13.35 -0.29 15.41
CA ALA A 528 -12.00 0.21 15.24
C ALA A 528 -11.83 1.53 16.01
N VAL A 529 -10.59 1.83 16.37
CA VAL A 529 -10.20 3.01 17.14
C VAL A 529 -9.21 3.81 16.31
N GLY A 530 -9.27 5.13 16.40
CA GLY A 530 -8.33 6.03 15.73
C GLY A 530 -8.75 7.47 15.95
N ASP A 531 -7.84 8.42 15.81
CA ASP A 531 -8.18 9.85 15.81
C ASP A 531 -8.70 10.26 14.42
N PHE A 532 -10.02 10.29 14.24
CA PHE A 532 -10.64 10.56 12.93
C PHE A 532 -10.83 12.06 12.68
N ASN A 533 -10.67 12.91 13.70
CA ASN A 533 -10.87 14.35 13.63
C ASN A 533 -9.61 15.19 13.96
N ASN A 534 -8.46 14.52 14.16
CA ASN A 534 -7.17 15.09 14.54
C ASN A 534 -7.19 15.96 15.80
N ASP A 535 -8.02 15.60 16.79
CA ASP A 535 -8.06 16.30 18.07
C ASP A 535 -7.11 15.71 19.13
N ASN A 536 -6.30 14.72 18.75
CA ASN A 536 -5.42 13.90 19.59
C ASN A 536 -6.16 13.07 20.65
N ARG A 537 -7.45 12.80 20.44
CA ARG A 537 -8.20 11.82 21.22
C ARG A 537 -8.62 10.69 20.30
N ALA A 538 -8.62 9.49 20.85
CA ALA A 538 -9.06 8.31 20.12
C ALA A 538 -10.58 8.31 19.96
N ASP A 539 -11.04 8.20 18.72
CA ASP A 539 -12.45 8.06 18.35
C ASP A 539 -12.79 6.60 18.05
N LEU A 540 -14.09 6.30 17.82
CA LEU A 540 -14.56 4.96 17.50
C LEU A 540 -15.27 4.90 16.14
N ALA A 541 -14.95 3.88 15.34
CA ALA A 541 -15.71 3.48 14.17
C ALA A 541 -16.39 2.12 14.43
N ILE A 542 -17.73 2.10 14.41
CA ILE A 542 -18.52 0.94 14.84
C ILE A 542 -19.41 0.43 13.71
N ILE A 543 -19.35 -0.86 13.43
CA ILE A 543 -20.28 -1.55 12.52
C ILE A 543 -21.46 -2.15 13.29
N TYR A 544 -22.67 -1.69 12.95
CA TYR A 544 -23.92 -2.34 13.34
C TYR A 544 -24.46 -3.16 12.17
N VAL A 545 -24.16 -4.46 12.16
CA VAL A 545 -24.49 -5.35 11.03
C VAL A 545 -26.00 -5.45 10.78
N THR A 546 -26.82 -5.40 11.84
CA THR A 546 -28.29 -5.41 11.70
C THR A 546 -28.83 -4.17 11.01
N GLU A 547 -28.15 -3.02 11.14
CA GLU A 547 -28.53 -1.76 10.50
C GLU A 547 -27.81 -1.51 9.18
N LYS A 548 -26.78 -2.31 8.85
CA LYS A 548 -25.89 -2.10 7.70
C LYS A 548 -25.31 -0.68 7.66
N LYS A 549 -24.76 -0.24 8.79
CA LYS A 549 -24.15 1.09 8.92
C LYS A 549 -22.86 1.04 9.69
N VAL A 550 -21.96 1.94 9.30
CA VAL A 550 -20.79 2.31 10.10
C VAL A 550 -21.08 3.66 10.77
N TYR A 551 -20.91 3.70 12.09
CA TYR A 551 -21.07 4.90 12.90
C TYR A 551 -19.70 5.37 13.37
N ILE A 552 -19.42 6.64 13.15
CA ILE A 552 -18.21 7.31 13.64
C ILE A 552 -18.60 8.11 14.87
N LEU A 553 -18.00 7.77 16.01
CA LEU A 553 -18.22 8.41 17.29
C LEU A 553 -16.96 9.15 17.70
N LEU A 554 -17.03 10.47 17.81
CA LEU A 554 -15.91 11.31 18.19
C LEU A 554 -15.80 11.45 19.71
N ALA A 555 -14.58 11.40 20.24
CA ALA A 555 -14.31 11.62 21.63
C ALA A 555 -14.62 13.08 22.04
N ASN A 556 -15.19 13.27 23.23
CA ASN A 556 -15.56 14.60 23.72
C ASN A 556 -15.47 14.71 25.25
N ASP A 557 -15.14 15.90 25.73
CA ASP A 557 -14.93 16.24 27.15
C ASP A 557 -16.19 16.02 28.03
N ASN A 558 -17.39 16.11 27.45
CA ASN A 558 -18.66 16.08 28.19
C ASN A 558 -19.38 14.72 28.20
N GLU A 559 -19.30 13.93 27.12
CA GLU A 559 -20.11 12.71 26.92
C GLU A 559 -19.30 11.49 26.46
N ILE A 560 -17.97 11.50 26.62
CA ILE A 560 -17.01 10.46 26.20
C ILE A 560 -17.01 10.27 24.70
N PHE A 561 -18.12 9.89 24.08
CA PHE A 561 -18.30 9.76 22.64
C PHE A 561 -19.59 10.43 22.15
N VAL A 562 -19.49 11.19 21.06
CA VAL A 562 -20.62 11.82 20.36
C VAL A 562 -20.71 11.27 18.94
N GLU A 563 -21.91 10.86 18.53
CA GLU A 563 -22.16 10.40 17.17
C GLU A 563 -21.98 11.55 16.16
N ASN A 564 -21.06 11.38 15.20
CA ASN A 564 -20.74 12.39 14.19
C ASN A 564 -21.23 11.98 12.79
N THR A 565 -20.68 10.88 12.26
CA THR A 565 -20.91 10.46 10.87
C THR A 565 -21.59 9.09 10.81
N LYS A 566 -22.49 8.93 9.84
CA LYS A 566 -23.14 7.65 9.51
C LYS A 566 -22.88 7.29 8.07
N ILE A 567 -22.26 6.14 7.84
CA ILE A 567 -21.99 5.61 6.52
C ILE A 567 -22.98 4.47 6.26
N SER A 568 -23.79 4.61 5.20
CA SER A 568 -24.71 3.54 4.77
C SER A 568 -23.96 2.45 4.00
N MET A 569 -24.28 1.20 4.34
CA MET A 569 -23.77 -0.02 3.70
C MET A 569 -24.89 -0.83 3.05
N ASP A 570 -25.98 -0.19 2.62
CA ASP A 570 -27.21 -0.87 2.15
C ASP A 570 -26.99 -1.83 0.96
N GLY A 571 -25.90 -1.66 0.19
CA GLY A 571 -25.48 -2.53 -0.91
C GLY A 571 -24.58 -3.71 -0.53
N TYR A 572 -24.18 -3.84 0.74
CA TYR A 572 -23.16 -4.79 1.21
C TYR A 572 -23.74 -5.68 2.31
N PRO A 573 -24.16 -6.91 1.99
CA PRO A 573 -25.01 -7.70 2.88
C PRO A 573 -24.23 -8.39 4.02
N THR A 574 -22.91 -8.54 3.93
CA THR A 574 -22.13 -9.40 4.83
C THR A 574 -20.86 -8.71 5.35
N LEU A 575 -21.05 -7.64 6.11
CA LEU A 575 -19.94 -6.94 6.76
C LEU A 575 -19.24 -7.85 7.78
N THR A 576 -17.92 -7.96 7.66
CA THR A 576 -17.10 -8.92 8.42
C THR A 576 -15.94 -8.31 9.19
N ASP A 577 -15.47 -7.11 8.84
CA ASP A 577 -14.47 -6.39 9.64
C ASP A 577 -14.38 -4.89 9.25
N ILE A 578 -13.65 -4.12 10.05
CA ILE A 578 -13.30 -2.71 9.83
C ILE A 578 -11.84 -2.44 10.23
N PHE A 579 -11.09 -1.72 9.40
CA PHE A 579 -9.70 -1.34 9.65
C PHE A 579 -9.51 0.15 9.46
N VAL A 580 -8.44 0.67 10.07
CA VAL A 580 -8.09 2.08 10.06
C VAL A 580 -6.61 2.21 9.73
N ALA A 581 -6.30 3.04 8.75
CA ALA A 581 -4.95 3.32 8.29
C ALA A 581 -4.96 4.59 7.44
N ASP A 582 -3.81 5.18 7.16
CA ASP A 582 -3.66 6.26 6.18
C ASP A 582 -3.34 5.63 4.80
N PHE A 583 -4.37 5.33 3.99
CA PHE A 583 -4.18 4.63 2.70
C PHE A 583 -3.82 5.58 1.55
N ASN A 584 -3.92 6.90 1.76
CA ASN A 584 -3.63 7.92 0.75
C ASN A 584 -2.43 8.84 1.12
N GLY A 585 -1.75 8.57 2.23
CA GLY A 585 -0.58 9.32 2.68
C GLY A 585 -0.85 10.77 3.05
N ASP A 586 -2.10 11.15 3.34
CA ASP A 586 -2.46 12.53 3.69
C ASP A 586 -2.39 12.83 5.20
N LYS A 587 -2.04 11.81 6.00
CA LYS A 587 -1.96 11.80 7.47
C LYS A 587 -3.29 11.84 8.20
N TYR A 588 -4.40 11.71 7.49
CA TYR A 588 -5.71 11.51 8.07
C TYR A 588 -6.06 10.02 8.02
N LEU A 589 -6.79 9.58 9.05
CA LEU A 589 -7.17 8.18 9.15
C LEU A 589 -8.32 7.86 8.20
N ASP A 590 -8.07 6.90 7.32
CA ASP A 590 -9.05 6.30 6.44
C ASP A 590 -9.65 5.05 7.10
N ILE A 591 -10.76 4.56 6.53
CA ILE A 591 -11.43 3.34 6.99
C ILE A 591 -11.53 2.34 5.84
N ALA A 592 -11.16 1.09 6.10
CA ALA A 592 -11.44 -0.05 5.21
C ALA A 592 -12.52 -0.94 5.83
N VAL A 593 -13.61 -1.19 5.11
CA VAL A 593 -14.69 -2.10 5.54
C VAL A 593 -14.71 -3.34 4.67
N VAL A 594 -14.76 -4.51 5.29
CA VAL A 594 -14.76 -5.79 4.59
C VAL A 594 -16.17 -6.33 4.43
N ASP A 595 -16.56 -6.67 3.19
CA ASP A 595 -17.77 -7.41 2.86
C ASP A 595 -17.40 -8.79 2.31
N SER A 596 -17.91 -9.85 2.93
CA SER A 596 -17.52 -11.23 2.56
C SER A 596 -18.26 -11.77 1.33
N MET A 597 -19.37 -11.15 0.91
CA MET A 597 -20.24 -11.66 -0.14
C MET A 597 -21.06 -10.54 -0.81
N PRO A 598 -20.60 -9.99 -1.95
CA PRO A 598 -19.39 -10.36 -2.69
C PRO A 598 -18.11 -9.94 -1.96
N ALA A 599 -17.11 -10.84 -1.97
CA ALA A 599 -15.79 -10.60 -1.38
C ALA A 599 -15.18 -9.28 -1.88
N SER A 600 -15.21 -8.25 -1.03
CA SER A 600 -14.74 -6.92 -1.37
C SER A 600 -14.25 -6.17 -0.13
N ILE A 601 -13.30 -5.26 -0.35
CA ILE A 601 -12.82 -4.32 0.66
C ILE A 601 -13.19 -2.91 0.18
N LEU A 602 -13.85 -2.15 1.03
CA LEU A 602 -14.38 -0.82 0.74
C LEU A 602 -13.52 0.20 1.48
N ILE A 603 -12.77 0.99 0.74
CA ILE A 603 -11.85 2.00 1.27
C ILE A 603 -12.54 3.36 1.27
N PHE A 604 -12.67 3.96 2.44
CA PHE A 604 -13.26 5.27 2.68
C PHE A 604 -12.15 6.22 3.13
N VAL A 605 -11.82 7.19 2.28
CA VAL A 605 -10.77 8.19 2.59
C VAL A 605 -11.32 9.19 3.60
N GLY A 606 -10.61 9.41 4.71
CA GLY A 606 -10.96 10.37 5.75
C GLY A 606 -10.57 11.79 5.38
N TYR A 607 -11.38 12.77 5.77
CA TYR A 607 -11.04 14.20 5.58
C TYR A 607 -10.44 14.85 6.84
N GLY A 608 -10.21 14.07 7.90
CA GLY A 608 -9.63 14.54 9.14
C GLY A 608 -10.57 15.36 10.03
N ASP A 609 -11.88 15.36 9.76
CA ASP A 609 -12.94 15.99 10.57
C ASP A 609 -14.00 14.96 11.04
N GLY A 610 -13.67 13.66 10.94
CA GLY A 610 -14.57 12.55 11.17
C GLY A 610 -15.56 12.27 10.04
N SER A 611 -15.45 12.97 8.90
CA SER A 611 -16.19 12.66 7.66
C SER A 611 -15.33 11.91 6.65
N PHE A 612 -15.98 11.16 5.76
CA PHE A 612 -15.34 10.21 4.85
C PHE A 612 -15.83 10.36 3.41
N SER A 613 -14.99 9.97 2.46
CA SER A 613 -15.28 9.93 1.03
C SER A 613 -16.37 8.89 0.70
N LYS A 614 -16.76 8.86 -0.58
CA LYS A 614 -17.44 7.67 -1.12
C LYS A 614 -16.44 6.51 -1.19
N PRO A 615 -16.88 5.26 -1.01
CA PRO A 615 -15.98 4.12 -0.99
C PRO A 615 -15.39 3.85 -2.37
N THR A 616 -14.08 3.61 -2.40
CA THR A 616 -13.43 2.89 -3.49
C THR A 616 -13.53 1.41 -3.21
N MET A 617 -13.97 0.63 -4.20
CA MET A 617 -14.16 -0.81 -4.04
C MET A 617 -12.95 -1.58 -4.57
N LEU A 618 -12.35 -2.39 -3.70
CA LEU A 618 -11.35 -3.37 -4.04
C LEU A 618 -12.05 -4.72 -4.21
N SER A 619 -12.05 -5.25 -5.45
CA SER A 619 -12.57 -6.59 -5.70
C SER A 619 -11.58 -7.64 -5.19
N VAL A 620 -12.04 -8.48 -4.27
CA VAL A 620 -11.31 -9.66 -3.81
C VAL A 620 -11.72 -10.85 -4.69
N VAL A 621 -10.82 -11.82 -4.85
CA VAL A 621 -11.03 -12.98 -5.74
C VAL A 621 -12.38 -13.64 -5.40
N PRO A 622 -13.25 -13.93 -6.40
CA PRO A 622 -14.55 -14.50 -6.14
C PRO A 622 -14.37 -15.89 -5.52
N SER A 623 -14.92 -16.11 -4.33
CA SER A 623 -14.99 -17.35 -3.51
C SER A 623 -14.21 -17.38 -2.20
N SER A 624 -13.40 -16.37 -1.89
CA SER A 624 -12.77 -16.26 -0.56
C SER A 624 -13.51 -15.24 0.28
N ALA A 625 -14.04 -15.63 1.45
CA ALA A 625 -14.33 -14.63 2.46
C ALA A 625 -12.98 -14.02 2.85
N PRO A 626 -12.77 -12.70 2.66
CA PRO A 626 -11.67 -11.99 3.28
C PRO A 626 -11.78 -12.20 4.80
N GLU A 627 -11.10 -13.22 5.31
CA GLU A 627 -11.02 -13.48 6.75
C GLU A 627 -9.68 -13.01 7.30
N CYS A 628 -8.63 -12.93 6.46
CA CYS A 628 -7.25 -12.70 6.88
C CYS A 628 -6.50 -11.64 6.06
N PHE A 629 -5.92 -10.64 6.72
CA PHE A 629 -5.20 -9.54 6.06
C PHE A 629 -3.97 -9.06 6.81
N ALA A 630 -3.08 -8.40 6.08
CA ALA A 630 -2.05 -7.54 6.63
C ALA A 630 -2.01 -6.21 5.88
N ILE A 631 -1.76 -5.11 6.60
CA ILE A 631 -1.62 -3.76 6.04
C ILE A 631 -0.23 -3.27 6.42
N VAL A 632 0.65 -3.14 5.43
CA VAL A 632 2.05 -2.71 5.60
C VAL A 632 2.59 -2.31 4.24
N ASP A 633 3.66 -1.52 4.20
CA ASP A 633 4.43 -1.31 2.98
C ASP A 633 5.30 -2.57 2.71
N PHE A 634 4.97 -3.34 1.68
CA PHE A 634 5.72 -4.56 1.30
C PHE A 634 6.78 -4.29 0.23
N ASN A 635 6.79 -3.11 -0.39
CA ASN A 635 7.67 -2.75 -1.49
C ASN A 635 8.59 -1.56 -1.21
N ASP A 636 8.61 -1.10 0.04
CA ASP A 636 9.41 0.01 0.58
C ASP A 636 9.21 1.32 -0.22
N ASP A 637 8.02 1.53 -0.78
CA ASP A 637 7.71 2.73 -1.58
C ASP A 637 7.08 3.88 -0.76
N GLY A 638 6.84 3.64 0.52
CA GLY A 638 6.26 4.56 1.49
C GLY A 638 4.73 4.57 1.51
N GLN A 639 4.06 3.70 0.75
CA GLN A 639 2.60 3.61 0.70
C GLN A 639 2.14 2.27 1.29
N LEU A 640 0.99 2.28 1.97
CA LEU A 640 0.47 1.06 2.58
C LEU A 640 -0.14 0.13 1.53
N ASP A 641 0.28 -1.13 1.58
CA ASP A 641 -0.28 -2.22 0.78
C ASP A 641 -1.28 -3.04 1.61
N ILE A 642 -2.10 -3.84 0.93
CA ILE A 642 -3.02 -4.79 1.57
C ILE A 642 -2.72 -6.20 1.10
N ALA A 643 -2.28 -7.08 2.00
CA ALA A 643 -2.25 -8.52 1.77
C ALA A 643 -3.57 -9.14 2.22
N VAL A 644 -4.12 -10.04 1.40
CA VAL A 644 -5.38 -10.77 1.65
C VAL A 644 -5.12 -12.26 1.42
N LYS A 645 -5.42 -13.10 2.40
CA LYS A 645 -5.40 -14.55 2.21
C LYS A 645 -6.56 -14.98 1.32
N ASN A 646 -6.26 -15.75 0.29
CA ASN A 646 -7.29 -16.33 -0.55
C ASN A 646 -7.76 -17.66 0.09
N GLU A 647 -8.92 -17.63 0.74
CA GLU A 647 -9.55 -18.80 1.39
C GLU A 647 -9.62 -20.02 0.45
N ASN A 648 -9.40 -21.23 0.98
CA ASN A 648 -9.38 -22.49 0.23
C ASN A 648 -8.36 -22.56 -0.93
N SER A 649 -7.42 -21.63 -0.98
CA SER A 649 -6.30 -21.64 -1.91
C SER A 649 -4.96 -21.65 -1.16
N MET A 650 -3.89 -22.03 -1.85
CA MET A 650 -2.51 -21.97 -1.35
C MET A 650 -1.87 -20.63 -1.73
N THR A 651 -2.62 -19.54 -1.70
CA THR A 651 -2.16 -18.23 -2.17
C THR A 651 -2.59 -17.06 -1.27
N ILE A 652 -1.81 -15.99 -1.32
CA ILE A 652 -2.14 -14.66 -0.80
C ILE A 652 -2.18 -13.69 -1.99
N SER A 653 -3.17 -12.81 -2.00
CA SER A 653 -3.26 -11.66 -2.91
C SER A 653 -2.67 -10.44 -2.22
N ILE A 654 -1.73 -9.74 -2.84
CA ILE A 654 -1.22 -8.46 -2.33
C ILE A 654 -1.60 -7.36 -3.30
N TYR A 655 -2.29 -6.35 -2.77
CA TYR A 655 -2.75 -5.16 -3.46
C TYR A 655 -1.80 -4.02 -3.11
N PHE A 656 -0.99 -3.59 -4.08
CA PHE A 656 -0.03 -2.52 -3.87
C PHE A 656 -0.72 -1.16 -3.86
N GLY A 657 -0.46 -0.35 -2.84
CA GLY A 657 -1.01 0.98 -2.65
C GLY A 657 -0.46 1.97 -3.68
N ARG A 658 -1.30 2.89 -4.13
CA ARG A 658 -0.90 4.02 -4.99
C ARG A 658 -0.83 5.35 -4.27
N GLY A 659 -1.01 5.34 -2.95
CA GLY A 659 -0.91 6.54 -2.12
C GLY A 659 -1.98 7.58 -2.43
N ASP A 660 -3.09 7.19 -3.05
CA ASP A 660 -4.26 8.04 -3.31
C ASP A 660 -5.57 7.37 -2.84
N GLY A 661 -5.46 6.33 -2.00
CA GLY A 661 -6.57 5.48 -1.58
C GLY A 661 -7.01 4.46 -2.64
N THR A 662 -6.27 4.34 -3.76
CA THR A 662 -6.45 3.29 -4.77
C THR A 662 -5.31 2.28 -4.77
N PHE A 663 -5.57 1.10 -5.35
CA PHE A 663 -4.65 -0.03 -5.34
C PHE A 663 -4.46 -0.60 -6.74
N GLU A 664 -3.30 -1.21 -6.97
CA GLU A 664 -3.02 -1.97 -8.18
C GLU A 664 -3.84 -3.27 -8.27
N VAL A 665 -3.79 -3.92 -9.44
CA VAL A 665 -4.30 -5.27 -9.60
C VAL A 665 -3.50 -6.21 -8.69
N PRO A 666 -4.14 -7.10 -7.93
CA PRO A 666 -3.44 -7.91 -6.94
C PRO A 666 -2.41 -8.84 -7.60
N LYS A 667 -1.24 -8.95 -6.97
CA LYS A 667 -0.27 -10.02 -7.28
C LYS A 667 -0.52 -11.20 -6.37
N TRP A 668 -0.37 -12.41 -6.90
CA TRP A 668 -0.60 -13.65 -6.14
C TRP A 668 0.72 -14.31 -5.76
N PHE A 669 0.85 -14.65 -4.49
CA PHE A 669 2.00 -15.34 -3.95
C PHE A 669 1.60 -16.73 -3.48
N TYR A 670 2.34 -17.74 -3.92
CA TYR A 670 2.11 -19.12 -3.48
C TYR A 670 2.65 -19.30 -2.07
N THR A 671 1.76 -19.66 -1.16
CA THR A 671 2.06 -19.83 0.26
C THR A 671 2.20 -21.29 0.67
N GLY A 672 1.91 -22.25 -0.21
CA GLY A 672 2.05 -23.67 0.09
C GLY A 672 0.89 -24.29 0.87
N PRO A 673 0.85 -25.62 0.97
CA PRO A 673 -0.31 -26.37 1.48
C PRO A 673 -0.55 -26.23 2.99
N LEU A 674 0.47 -25.84 3.77
CA LEU A 674 0.37 -25.70 5.22
C LEU A 674 -0.01 -24.27 5.65
N PHE A 675 0.13 -23.29 4.75
CA PHE A 675 -0.11 -21.86 5.00
C PHE A 675 -1.58 -21.50 4.82
N SER A 676 -2.33 -22.31 4.07
CA SER A 676 -3.79 -22.16 3.95
C SER A 676 -4.52 -22.39 5.28
N GLU A 677 -3.89 -23.04 6.26
CA GLU A 677 -4.43 -23.27 7.60
C GLU A 677 -4.04 -22.16 8.61
N CYS A 678 -3.26 -21.16 8.18
CA CYS A 678 -2.61 -20.18 9.05
C CYS A 678 -3.21 -18.76 9.01
N ARG A 679 -2.78 -17.96 9.97
CA ARG A 679 -2.88 -16.49 10.01
C ARG A 679 -1.71 -15.85 9.29
N ILE A 680 -1.88 -14.59 8.89
CA ILE A 680 -0.80 -13.77 8.35
C ILE A 680 -0.42 -12.77 9.43
N LEU A 681 0.86 -12.76 9.80
CA LEU A 681 1.49 -11.72 10.60
C LEU A 681 2.54 -11.03 9.73
N THR A 682 2.80 -9.76 10.00
CA THR A 682 3.81 -8.99 9.29
C THR A 682 4.66 -8.21 10.27
N ASP A 683 5.96 -8.29 10.09
CA ASP A 683 7.00 -7.52 10.77
C ASP A 683 8.35 -7.88 10.12
N ASP A 684 9.45 -7.29 10.57
CA ASP A 684 10.80 -7.76 10.26
C ASP A 684 11.15 -8.96 11.16
N PHE A 685 10.89 -10.17 10.66
CA PHE A 685 11.17 -11.41 11.42
C PHE A 685 12.60 -11.91 11.23
N ASN A 686 13.30 -11.43 10.20
CA ASN A 686 14.64 -11.91 9.85
C ASN A 686 15.76 -10.91 10.19
N GLY A 687 15.43 -9.68 10.56
CA GLY A 687 16.33 -8.61 10.95
C GLY A 687 16.92 -7.82 9.76
N ASP A 688 16.29 -7.86 8.59
CA ASP A 688 16.74 -7.14 7.38
C ASP A 688 16.03 -5.82 7.14
N THR A 689 15.27 -5.35 8.11
CA THR A 689 14.49 -4.09 8.15
C THR A 689 13.36 -4.04 7.14
N ARG A 690 12.92 -5.19 6.62
CA ARG A 690 11.85 -5.29 5.61
C ARG A 690 10.66 -6.07 6.14
N SER A 691 9.50 -5.75 5.59
CA SER A 691 8.25 -6.41 5.95
C SER A 691 8.22 -7.86 5.46
N ASP A 692 8.24 -8.81 6.39
CA ASP A 692 8.09 -10.23 6.12
C ASP A 692 6.65 -10.71 6.34
N LEU A 693 6.31 -11.87 5.78
CA LEU A 693 5.03 -12.53 6.04
C LEU A 693 5.24 -13.81 6.84
N LEU A 694 4.64 -13.89 8.02
CA LEU A 694 4.70 -15.07 8.89
C LEU A 694 3.34 -15.72 9.03
N CYS A 695 3.34 -17.05 9.07
CA CYS A 695 2.19 -17.87 9.38
C CYS A 695 2.48 -18.77 10.57
N TYR A 696 1.55 -18.79 11.52
CA TYR A 696 1.60 -19.70 12.64
C TYR A 696 0.47 -20.71 12.56
N ASN A 697 0.82 -22.00 12.57
CA ASN A 697 -0.10 -23.13 12.63
C ASN A 697 -0.04 -23.77 14.02
N SER A 698 -1.02 -23.42 14.87
CA SER A 698 -1.09 -23.89 16.25
C SER A 698 -1.35 -25.40 16.38
N ARG A 699 -2.03 -26.02 15.40
CA ARG A 699 -2.31 -27.48 15.41
C ARG A 699 -1.08 -28.31 15.14
N LYS A 700 -0.22 -27.82 14.23
CA LYS A 700 1.00 -28.52 13.82
C LYS A 700 2.26 -28.03 14.56
N ASN A 701 2.15 -26.99 15.40
CA ASN A 701 3.28 -26.29 16.03
C ASN A 701 4.35 -25.86 15.01
N LEU A 702 3.88 -25.38 13.86
CA LEU A 702 4.73 -24.95 12.75
C LEU A 702 4.62 -23.44 12.57
N ILE A 703 5.75 -22.83 12.22
CA ILE A 703 5.81 -21.46 11.74
C ILE A 703 6.30 -21.49 10.30
N GLY A 704 5.59 -20.80 9.41
CA GLY A 704 5.96 -20.58 8.02
C GLY A 704 6.36 -19.13 7.82
N LEU A 705 7.62 -18.86 7.48
CA LEU A 705 8.11 -17.51 7.19
C LEU A 705 8.34 -17.32 5.68
N MET A 706 7.84 -16.22 5.15
CA MET A 706 8.06 -15.73 3.79
C MET A 706 8.77 -14.39 3.88
N ALA A 707 10.09 -14.40 3.77
CA ALA A 707 10.90 -13.20 3.88
C ALA A 707 10.64 -12.23 2.70
N GLY A 708 10.47 -10.95 2.98
CA GLY A 708 10.22 -9.90 2.00
C GLY A 708 11.52 -9.38 1.39
N TYR A 709 11.55 -9.20 0.07
CA TYR A 709 12.72 -8.62 -0.60
C TYR A 709 12.70 -7.08 -0.64
N GLY A 710 11.70 -6.42 -0.04
CA GLY A 710 11.56 -4.95 -0.06
C GLY A 710 11.20 -4.39 -1.44
N ASN A 711 10.63 -5.21 -2.32
CA ASN A 711 10.18 -4.82 -3.66
C ASN A 711 8.80 -5.40 -3.99
N GLY A 712 8.05 -5.81 -2.95
CA GLY A 712 6.77 -6.47 -3.07
C GLY A 712 6.85 -7.93 -3.50
N THR A 713 8.03 -8.56 -3.47
CA THR A 713 8.20 -10.00 -3.69
C THR A 713 8.71 -10.70 -2.44
N PHE A 714 8.38 -11.99 -2.32
CA PHE A 714 8.66 -12.79 -1.12
C PHE A 714 9.44 -14.05 -1.47
N GLU A 715 10.28 -14.50 -0.54
CA GLU A 715 10.83 -15.84 -0.55
C GLU A 715 9.71 -16.88 -0.40
N ARG A 716 9.97 -18.12 -0.83
CA ARG A 716 9.06 -19.22 -0.54
C ARG A 716 8.96 -19.45 0.96
N PRO A 717 7.79 -19.93 1.45
CA PRO A 717 7.58 -20.21 2.85
C PRO A 717 8.58 -21.26 3.36
N LYS A 718 9.43 -20.85 4.31
CA LYS A 718 10.27 -21.75 5.10
C LYS A 718 9.51 -22.19 6.33
N TRP A 719 9.41 -23.50 6.51
CA TRP A 719 8.68 -24.09 7.64
C TRP A 719 9.65 -24.54 8.72
N SER A 720 9.48 -24.01 9.93
CA SER A 720 10.23 -24.42 11.11
C SER A 720 9.29 -25.03 12.15
N ASN A 721 9.77 -26.06 12.84
CA ASN A 721 9.11 -26.57 14.05
C ASN A 721 9.51 -25.69 15.22
N ILE A 722 8.53 -25.34 16.06
CA ILE A 722 8.81 -24.77 17.37
C ILE A 722 9.24 -25.93 18.27
N ASN A 723 10.54 -26.05 18.58
CA ASN A 723 11.07 -27.22 19.29
C ASN A 723 10.38 -27.50 20.64
N ASN A 724 10.21 -28.80 20.92
CA ASN A 724 9.56 -29.43 22.08
C ASN A 724 10.04 -28.92 23.46
N ILE A 725 9.12 -28.30 24.20
CA ILE A 725 9.00 -28.51 25.65
C ILE A 725 7.56 -28.97 25.92
N SER A 726 7.45 -30.15 26.51
CA SER A 726 6.27 -31.01 26.66
C SER A 726 4.96 -30.30 26.98
N ALA A 727 3.96 -30.45 26.10
CA ALA A 727 2.57 -30.60 26.50
C ALA A 727 2.11 -32.00 26.09
N SER A 728 1.61 -32.73 27.07
CA SER A 728 1.25 -34.14 27.01
C SER A 728 0.15 -34.47 26.01
N SER A 729 0.26 -35.70 25.49
CA SER A 729 -0.76 -36.60 24.95
C SER A 729 -1.37 -36.30 23.58
N ASN A 730 -1.06 -37.23 22.66
CA ASN A 730 -1.95 -37.90 21.70
C ASN A 730 -3.36 -37.31 21.57
N ILE A 731 -3.75 -36.96 20.34
CA ILE A 731 -4.99 -37.42 19.67
C ILE A 731 -4.87 -37.05 18.18
N SER A 732 -4.99 -38.07 17.35
CA SER A 732 -5.32 -37.97 15.93
C SER A 732 -6.79 -37.57 15.80
N ASP A 733 -7.12 -36.55 15.01
CA ASP A 733 -8.38 -36.57 14.23
C ASP A 733 -8.38 -35.55 13.09
N ASN A 734 -9.02 -36.00 12.01
CA ASN A 734 -9.12 -35.38 10.69
C ASN A 734 -10.23 -34.30 10.62
N ASN A 735 -10.02 -33.34 9.71
CA ASN A 735 -11.01 -32.45 9.07
C ASN A 735 -11.78 -31.45 9.96
N PHE A 736 -11.29 -30.22 10.11
CA PHE A 736 -12.13 -29.07 10.49
C PHE A 736 -11.62 -27.75 9.91
N TYR A 737 -12.53 -27.03 9.23
CA TYR A 737 -12.38 -25.64 8.76
C TYR A 737 -12.39 -24.71 9.99
N VAL A 738 -11.48 -23.73 10.06
CA VAL A 738 -11.29 -22.86 11.22
C VAL A 738 -11.63 -21.41 10.85
N ASN A 739 -12.49 -20.79 11.67
CA ASN A 739 -12.96 -19.41 11.56
C ASN A 739 -12.31 -18.62 12.72
N THR A 740 -11.31 -17.75 12.48
CA THR A 740 -10.65 -16.94 13.54
C THR A 740 -10.24 -15.53 13.06
N ARG A 741 -10.37 -14.51 13.93
CA ARG A 741 -10.29 -13.05 13.63
C ARG A 741 -9.02 -12.34 14.14
N TYR A 742 -8.75 -11.11 13.64
CA TYR A 742 -7.45 -10.41 13.52
C TYR A 742 -7.16 -9.27 14.50
N GLU A 743 -5.86 -8.99 14.71
CA GLU A 743 -5.26 -7.66 15.00
C GLU A 743 -4.07 -7.41 14.06
N THR A 744 -3.94 -6.19 13.53
CA THR A 744 -2.74 -5.67 12.85
C THR A 744 -2.46 -4.28 13.40
N VAL A 745 -1.24 -4.03 13.85
CA VAL A 745 -0.77 -2.72 14.29
C VAL A 745 -0.39 -1.94 13.04
N VAL A 746 -1.14 -0.88 12.72
CA VAL A 746 -0.73 0.11 11.72
C VAL A 746 -0.42 1.40 12.49
N ASN A 747 0.83 1.88 12.42
CA ASN A 747 1.23 3.22 12.88
C ASN A 747 0.80 3.61 14.31
N ASN A 748 1.08 2.78 15.34
CA ASN A 748 0.71 3.04 16.74
C ASN A 748 -0.81 3.24 16.96
N ILE A 749 -1.67 2.81 16.03
CA ILE A 749 -3.12 2.82 16.19
C ILE A 749 -3.52 1.48 16.82
N TRP A 750 -3.88 1.56 18.08
CA TRP A 750 -4.26 0.44 18.93
C TRP A 750 -5.63 -0.13 18.49
N LYS A 751 -5.69 -1.37 17.99
CA LYS A 751 -6.95 -2.10 17.74
C LYS A 751 -7.07 -3.26 18.72
N LYS A 752 -8.33 -3.63 19.03
CA LYS A 752 -8.64 -4.84 19.79
C LYS A 752 -9.97 -5.53 19.41
N THR A 753 -10.08 -6.80 19.85
CA THR A 753 -10.90 -7.98 19.45
C THR A 753 -12.43 -7.98 19.70
N LEU A 754 -13.23 -8.66 18.84
CA LEU A 754 -14.30 -9.62 19.27
C LEU A 754 -14.81 -10.61 18.19
N ARG A 755 -14.89 -11.90 18.56
CA ARG A 755 -16.08 -12.64 19.06
C ARG A 755 -15.80 -14.15 18.88
N ALA A 756 -15.57 -14.86 19.99
CA ALA A 756 -15.52 -16.31 20.06
C ALA A 756 -16.93 -16.87 20.27
N ASN A 757 -17.59 -17.35 19.21
CA ASN A 757 -18.82 -18.12 19.36
C ASN A 757 -18.50 -19.60 19.17
N TYR A 758 -18.59 -20.35 20.27
CA TYR A 758 -18.75 -21.81 20.34
C TYR A 758 -17.68 -22.67 19.66
N PHE A 759 -16.81 -23.25 20.50
CA PHE A 759 -15.96 -24.42 20.27
C PHE A 759 -15.01 -24.34 19.05
N GLU A 760 -13.71 -24.26 19.36
CA GLU A 760 -12.52 -24.80 18.65
C GLU A 760 -11.42 -23.77 18.32
N ASP A 761 -10.25 -23.95 18.98
CA ASP A 761 -8.90 -23.49 18.61
C ASP A 761 -8.65 -21.99 18.29
N GLU A 762 -9.03 -21.07 19.19
CA GLU A 762 -8.70 -19.65 19.02
C GLU A 762 -7.34 -19.29 19.65
N THR A 763 -6.36 -18.91 18.82
CA THR A 763 -5.16 -18.16 19.25
C THR A 763 -5.43 -16.65 19.06
N VAL A 764 -4.68 -15.71 19.61
CA VAL A 764 -4.56 -14.31 19.14
C VAL A 764 -3.08 -14.01 19.19
N ASN A 765 -2.52 -13.45 18.12
CA ASN A 765 -1.08 -13.25 18.01
C ASN A 765 -0.79 -11.75 17.94
N PHE A 766 0.01 -11.25 18.87
CA PHE A 766 0.50 -9.87 18.87
C PHE A 766 1.97 -9.89 18.51
N VAL A 767 2.38 -9.06 17.55
CA VAL A 767 3.78 -8.95 17.14
C VAL A 767 4.34 -7.64 17.65
N ASN A 768 5.46 -7.74 18.37
CA ASN A 768 6.25 -6.60 18.82
C ASN A 768 7.61 -7.10 19.28
N ASP A 769 8.57 -6.22 19.49
CA ASP A 769 9.81 -6.57 20.19
C ASP A 769 9.60 -6.44 21.71
N TYR A 770 9.18 -7.54 22.36
CA TYR A 770 8.84 -7.53 23.79
C TYR A 770 10.08 -7.62 24.69
N ASN A 771 11.20 -8.09 24.15
CA ASN A 771 12.43 -8.33 24.87
C ASN A 771 13.55 -7.31 24.52
N CYS A 772 13.29 -6.37 23.60
CA CYS A 772 14.19 -5.36 23.06
C CYS A 772 15.55 -5.90 22.56
N ASP A 773 15.50 -7.00 21.82
CA ASP A 773 16.63 -7.57 21.08
C ASP A 773 16.67 -7.17 19.60
N ASP A 774 15.80 -6.23 19.21
CA ASP A 774 15.57 -5.74 17.85
C ASP A 774 15.03 -6.82 16.88
N HIS A 775 14.41 -7.88 17.39
CA HIS A 775 13.68 -8.87 16.60
C HIS A 775 12.19 -8.91 16.99
N ALA A 776 11.34 -9.18 16.00
CA ALA A 776 9.92 -9.36 16.22
C ALA A 776 9.61 -10.62 17.06
N ASP A 777 9.04 -10.43 18.24
CA ASP A 777 8.51 -11.47 19.10
C ASP A 777 6.98 -11.60 18.91
N ILE A 778 6.43 -12.76 19.24
CA ILE A 778 4.98 -13.03 19.09
C ILE A 778 4.40 -13.48 20.43
N ILE A 779 3.39 -12.78 20.94
CA ILE A 779 2.61 -13.25 22.08
C ILE A 779 1.36 -13.96 21.58
N SER A 780 1.16 -15.18 22.05
CA SER A 780 -0.01 -16.01 21.76
C SER A 780 -0.54 -16.69 23.02
N TYR A 781 -1.78 -17.18 22.97
CA TYR A 781 -2.33 -18.06 23.99
C TYR A 781 -2.92 -19.34 23.39
N ASP A 782 -2.98 -20.42 24.17
CA ASP A 782 -3.51 -21.72 23.71
C ASP A 782 -4.92 -22.03 24.25
N ARG A 783 -5.46 -23.19 23.85
CA ARG A 783 -6.78 -23.69 24.30
C ARG A 783 -6.91 -23.90 25.81
N TYR A 784 -5.78 -23.95 26.53
CA TYR A 784 -5.72 -24.08 27.98
C TYR A 784 -5.51 -22.73 28.66
N SER A 785 -5.60 -21.63 27.90
CA SER A 785 -5.43 -20.26 28.39
C SER A 785 -4.03 -19.97 28.93
N VAL A 786 -3.04 -20.74 28.48
CA VAL A 786 -1.63 -20.47 28.73
C VAL A 786 -1.18 -19.40 27.75
N ILE A 787 -0.66 -18.28 28.27
CA ILE A 787 -0.03 -17.23 27.47
C ILE A 787 1.44 -17.59 27.31
N PHE A 788 1.93 -17.59 26.08
CA PHE A 788 3.31 -17.86 25.73
C PHE A 788 3.81 -16.83 24.72
N GLY A 789 5.10 -16.48 24.82
CA GLY A 789 5.84 -15.75 23.82
C GLY A 789 6.59 -16.71 22.90
N LEU A 790 6.65 -16.38 21.61
CA LEU A 790 7.59 -16.92 20.64
C LEU A 790 8.60 -15.80 20.41
N LEU A 791 9.74 -15.90 21.08
CA LEU A 791 10.77 -14.88 21.03
C LEU A 791 11.60 -15.04 19.76
N GLY A 792 11.69 -13.99 18.95
CA GLY A 792 12.55 -13.95 17.77
C GLY A 792 14.00 -14.10 18.20
N GLN A 793 14.80 -14.85 17.45
CA GLN A 793 16.25 -14.99 17.69
C GLN A 793 17.07 -14.54 16.46
N GLY A 794 16.40 -13.97 15.47
CA GLY A 794 16.94 -13.67 14.14
C GLY A 794 17.14 -14.91 13.27
N ASN A 795 17.32 -14.69 11.96
CA ASN A 795 17.49 -15.74 10.94
C ASN A 795 16.38 -16.82 10.99
N ASP A 796 15.11 -16.41 11.00
CA ASP A 796 13.94 -17.29 10.88
C ASP A 796 13.71 -18.23 12.08
N ASN A 797 14.33 -17.97 13.24
CA ASN A 797 14.24 -18.83 14.44
C ASN A 797 13.43 -18.18 15.58
N PHE A 798 12.63 -19.01 16.26
CA PHE A 798 11.82 -18.62 17.42
C PHE A 798 12.05 -19.54 18.62
N GLU A 799 12.13 -18.97 19.82
CA GLU A 799 12.13 -19.68 21.09
C GLU A 799 10.79 -19.53 21.82
N LYS A 800 10.17 -20.64 22.23
CA LYS A 800 8.90 -20.59 22.96
C LYS A 800 9.14 -20.43 24.47
N GLN A 801 8.64 -19.35 25.05
CA GLN A 801 8.63 -19.10 26.49
C GLN A 801 7.21 -19.01 27.03
N THR A 802 6.89 -19.73 28.10
CA THR A 802 5.60 -19.54 28.81
C THR A 802 5.64 -18.28 29.67
N ILE A 803 4.71 -17.36 29.43
CA ILE A 803 4.57 -16.07 30.15
C ILE A 803 3.65 -16.23 31.37
N LEU A 804 2.45 -16.77 31.14
CA LEU A 804 1.46 -16.96 32.19
C LEU A 804 0.80 -18.33 32.03
N SER A 805 0.91 -19.17 33.05
CA SER A 805 0.05 -20.34 33.20
C SER A 805 -1.14 -19.94 34.08
N PRO A 806 -2.40 -20.13 33.64
CA PRO A 806 -3.55 -19.77 34.45
C PRO A 806 -3.57 -20.63 35.73
N ILE A 807 -3.84 -19.98 36.86
CA ILE A 807 -4.14 -20.65 38.12
C ILE A 807 -5.65 -20.94 38.12
N GLY A 808 -6.08 -22.02 37.45
CA GLY A 808 -7.48 -22.47 37.43
C GLY A 808 -8.07 -22.74 36.03
N TYR A 809 -9.33 -23.22 35.99
CA TYR A 809 -10.09 -23.55 34.77
C TYR A 809 -10.72 -22.33 34.06
N GLU A 810 -10.20 -21.12 34.28
CA GLU A 810 -10.77 -19.90 33.70
C GLU A 810 -10.20 -19.66 32.30
N SER A 811 -11.03 -19.73 31.27
CA SER A 811 -10.61 -19.47 29.90
C SER A 811 -10.39 -17.97 29.65
N ILE A 812 -9.34 -17.61 28.91
CA ILE A 812 -9.14 -16.26 28.38
C ILE A 812 -10.31 -15.93 27.46
N ARG A 813 -10.96 -14.81 27.72
CA ARG A 813 -12.05 -14.28 26.90
C ARG A 813 -11.54 -13.31 25.87
N ASP A 814 -10.59 -12.47 26.26
CA ASP A 814 -10.05 -11.44 25.41
C ASP A 814 -8.71 -10.92 25.96
N ILE A 815 -7.87 -10.37 25.08
CA ILE A 815 -6.51 -9.91 25.40
C ILE A 815 -6.23 -8.62 24.62
N ALA A 816 -5.49 -7.69 25.22
CA ALA A 816 -4.97 -6.51 24.53
C ALA A 816 -3.52 -6.26 24.97
N VAL A 817 -2.79 -5.53 24.16
CA VAL A 817 -1.40 -5.13 24.43
C VAL A 817 -1.30 -3.61 24.40
N GLY A 818 -0.48 -3.05 25.29
CA GLY A 818 -0.17 -1.63 25.34
C GLY A 818 0.78 -1.27 26.47
N ASP A 819 1.50 -0.15 26.36
CA ASP A 819 2.33 0.39 27.43
C ASP A 819 1.43 1.11 28.46
N PHE A 820 0.96 0.39 29.48
CA PHE A 820 0.02 0.93 30.47
C PHE A 820 0.71 1.69 31.60
N ASP A 821 2.02 1.54 31.76
CA ASP A 821 2.81 2.22 32.79
C ASP A 821 3.86 3.20 32.27
N ASN A 822 3.80 3.51 30.97
CA ASN A 822 4.61 4.48 30.25
C ASN A 822 6.12 4.24 30.41
N ASP A 823 6.54 2.98 30.52
CA ASP A 823 7.94 2.60 30.63
C ASP A 823 8.60 2.24 29.29
N SER A 824 7.85 2.46 28.20
CA SER A 824 8.19 2.14 26.80
C SER A 824 8.21 0.66 26.46
N TYR A 825 7.78 -0.21 27.37
CA TYR A 825 7.61 -1.63 27.11
C TYR A 825 6.13 -1.98 26.99
N GLN A 826 5.83 -2.94 26.10
CA GLN A 826 4.46 -3.38 25.90
C GLN A 826 4.02 -4.32 27.01
N ASP A 827 2.93 -3.96 27.69
CA ASP A 827 2.26 -4.78 28.69
C ASP A 827 1.08 -5.53 28.07
N ILE A 828 0.50 -6.47 28.84
CA ILE A 828 -0.63 -7.28 28.40
C ILE A 828 -1.78 -7.13 29.38
N ILE A 829 -2.99 -6.90 28.89
CA ILE A 829 -4.21 -6.99 29.68
C ILE A 829 -5.09 -8.15 29.19
N VAL A 830 -5.65 -8.90 30.12
CA VAL A 830 -6.40 -10.14 29.85
C VAL A 830 -7.71 -10.14 30.62
N THR A 831 -8.80 -10.53 29.93
CA THR A 831 -10.09 -10.84 30.54
C THR A 831 -10.32 -12.34 30.58
N LEU A 832 -11.04 -12.79 31.61
CA LEU A 832 -11.35 -14.19 31.83
C LEU A 832 -12.87 -14.43 31.75
N TYR A 833 -13.27 -15.57 31.20
CA TYR A 833 -14.67 -15.98 31.17
C TYR A 833 -15.22 -16.12 32.59
N GLY A 834 -16.40 -15.53 32.82
CA GLY A 834 -17.09 -15.60 34.11
C GLY A 834 -16.46 -14.77 35.24
N SER A 835 -15.34 -14.08 35.00
CA SER A 835 -14.65 -13.26 36.00
C SER A 835 -14.92 -11.76 35.81
N SER A 836 -15.00 -11.04 36.93
CA SER A 836 -15.07 -9.57 36.97
C SER A 836 -13.69 -8.94 37.21
N ILE A 837 -12.62 -9.70 37.02
CA ILE A 837 -11.25 -9.28 37.30
C ILE A 837 -10.49 -9.25 35.98
N PHE A 838 -9.87 -8.10 35.69
CA PHE A 838 -8.82 -7.99 34.69
C PHE A 838 -7.48 -8.38 35.31
N LYS A 839 -6.66 -9.08 34.53
CA LYS A 839 -5.24 -9.27 34.83
C LYS A 839 -4.45 -8.38 33.89
N ILE A 840 -3.74 -7.39 34.44
CA ILE A 840 -2.66 -6.72 33.72
C ILE A 840 -1.37 -7.44 34.07
N LEU A 841 -0.56 -7.71 33.06
CA LEU A 841 0.77 -8.26 33.14
C LEU A 841 1.69 -7.12 32.70
N LEU A 842 2.31 -6.43 33.65
CA LEU A 842 3.28 -5.39 33.33
C LEU A 842 4.61 -6.00 32.94
N ASN A 843 5.16 -5.62 31.80
CA ASN A 843 6.45 -6.09 31.34
C ASN A 843 7.55 -5.43 32.18
N ARG A 844 8.28 -6.21 32.96
CA ARG A 844 9.31 -5.69 33.91
C ARG A 844 10.73 -5.98 33.46
N PHE A 845 10.94 -6.16 32.16
CA PHE A 845 12.20 -6.62 31.58
C PHE A 845 13.44 -5.79 32.04
N GLU A 846 14.30 -6.38 32.87
CA GLU A 846 15.47 -5.69 33.46
C GLU A 846 16.73 -5.67 32.54
N CYS A 847 16.82 -6.51 31.49
CA CYS A 847 18.02 -6.57 30.62
C CYS A 847 18.19 -5.33 29.72
N CYS A 848 17.11 -4.70 29.21
CA CYS A 848 17.21 -3.55 28.28
C CYS A 848 17.82 -2.29 28.91
N LYS A 849 17.77 -2.14 30.25
CA LYS A 849 18.46 -1.05 30.96
C LYS A 849 19.98 -1.11 30.86
N ARG A 850 20.58 -2.25 30.49
CA ARG A 850 22.04 -2.41 30.37
C ARG A 850 22.61 -2.16 28.96
N ASN A 851 21.79 -2.17 27.91
CA ASN A 851 22.26 -1.94 26.54
C ASN A 851 22.10 -0.48 26.05
N LYS A 852 21.35 0.36 26.78
CA LYS A 852 21.20 1.81 26.52
C LYS A 852 22.14 2.71 27.35
N LEU A 853 23.13 2.15 28.05
CA LEU A 853 24.12 2.88 28.86
C LEU A 853 25.52 2.89 28.24
#